data_AF-A0A1V5RRH5-F1
#
_entry.id   AF-A0A1V5RRH5-F1
#
_cell.length_a   1.000
_cell.length_b   1.000
_cell.length_c   1.000
_cell.angle_alpha   90.00
_cell.angle_beta   90.00
_cell.angle_gamma   90.00
#
_symmetry.space_group_name_H-M   'P 1'
#
loop_
_entity.id
_entity.type
_entity.pdbx_description
1 polymer ?
#
loop_
_entity_poly.entity_id
_entity_poly.type
_entity_poly.pdbx_seq_one_letter_code
_entity_poly.pdbx_strand_id
1 'polypeptide(L)'
;MKKNEIYLVLLVLLFMSISNVKIEAQTLNLVPNPSFENFLDCPADVNCGAVYQIVDWYNIDVTPCPNGAPYVRSSPDYFNPCGQTSPPAQSQNAPNNFAGNQAGYNSTSSYAGFYTYHSSIYYPNYREYIGTTLPDVLKSNKQYILKMYLSLADNFNYATNGMGLHVGSTQTQISNNGYNNQWQCLNNLTPQLSVSSPITDKTNWVPVSTTITATGGERYITIGNFLNDNSVQIQSVGGTFMNSYYYIDQVSITPINFASPDVSVCPGSCTTLNADIGNFNITYQWSSSPAGFSSTSSTPTVCPTVATTYTVTATDANGGTATDAVVVSMLTPPDKPIISGYFNTCHGLTTYTITNYNQNFTYYYNINLGGTQVPFTLNQFDINWASYPNGGVLYVTVTDNNGCTATDSLKVFECCSFEGLPQKNDETWTTAPSDPAFVVNGILTINGNVNLSNKEMNFGPNAKILINPSYTLTLSNCTLKAVCRVMWDGIFINQSNSSLIVNNNTQIHNAKNAIVSNNCGIYQLSNNVILEANYKNIIVSTCPTSFNGSVSKTTFNGATQIMDQYPPILSTRTYSGIEINNVESIVVGNTTLADNRNVFYNMDFGIKNYYSNLEVYNNTFQNMSYGSLSYPPSSGVGIISTAGKFTPKNITVGGISNGTFNTNKFESCFWGVYADYYQNVTIQRDTFLSTNQWTSIYLYNHSNKTVKVLNNVITDGFVGINYDQCNNSTVDINSNRIINAYWGIAVRNVNPSTVQKLNIYNNRVWNNTTGNGIWVTNILGLQDSQTQIALISNNYVYMNSANLTQPSNGILVENSPYAHLQLNNVSRSGGSLINDEPSALNLIGINVQLSPNSYLCSNTLMRMGCGIRCAGSMTYSILQLNVMNSSFYGVRLDNANISWQGDYTYAWGNYWWPTSSGNFRIQGTPSVVTNWNYTGSYGQTNPYCPVPNQVIPPSYLPLQNKLTNITNCNIPVQLPLSMKYLHLMKTGIGICRIF
;
A
#
# COMPACT_ATOMS: atom_id res chain seq x y z
N MET A 1 42.86 35.79 -43.01
CA MET A 1 41.80 35.81 -41.98
C MET A 1 40.67 36.72 -42.44
N LYS A 2 39.41 36.35 -42.19
CA LYS A 2 38.19 37.09 -42.54
C LYS A 2 37.70 37.91 -41.34
N LYS A 3 36.88 38.94 -41.59
CA LYS A 3 36.44 39.95 -40.60
C LYS A 3 35.84 39.36 -39.31
N ASN A 4 35.21 38.19 -39.38
CA ASN A 4 34.57 37.53 -38.23
C ASN A 4 35.58 36.84 -37.29
N GLU A 5 36.73 36.39 -37.78
CA GLU A 5 37.78 35.76 -36.96
C GLU A 5 38.42 36.78 -36.01
N ILE A 6 38.55 38.04 -36.48
CA ILE A 6 39.05 39.17 -35.69
C ILE A 6 38.09 39.51 -34.53
N TYR A 7 36.77 39.45 -34.75
CA TYR A 7 35.79 39.63 -33.67
C TYR A 7 35.84 38.50 -32.62
N LEU A 8 36.06 37.26 -33.06
CA LEU A 8 36.17 36.13 -32.12
C LEU A 8 37.43 36.25 -31.25
N VAL A 9 38.58 36.60 -31.84
CA VAL A 9 39.83 36.83 -31.10
C VAL A 9 39.72 38.04 -30.17
N LEU A 10 39.05 39.13 -30.58
CA LEU A 10 38.80 40.28 -29.70
C LEU A 10 37.86 39.95 -28.54
N LEU A 11 36.80 39.15 -28.74
CA LEU A 11 35.95 38.69 -27.62
C LEU A 11 36.73 37.82 -26.64
N VAL A 12 37.54 36.87 -27.14
CA VAL A 12 38.35 35.98 -26.29
C VAL A 12 39.38 36.78 -25.48
N LEU A 13 40.02 37.79 -26.09
CA LEU A 13 40.94 38.67 -25.36
C LEU A 13 40.22 39.59 -24.35
N LEU A 14 38.98 40.02 -24.62
CA LEU A 14 38.17 40.74 -23.63
C LEU A 14 37.79 39.85 -22.43
N PHE A 15 37.40 38.60 -22.66
CA PHE A 15 37.12 37.65 -21.58
C PHE A 15 38.39 37.30 -20.78
N MET A 16 39.53 37.10 -21.44
CA MET A 16 40.83 36.79 -20.79
C MET A 16 41.47 37.97 -20.04
N SER A 17 40.93 39.19 -20.16
CA SER A 17 41.40 40.37 -19.43
C SER A 17 40.54 40.75 -18.21
N ILE A 18 39.37 40.13 -18.05
CA ILE A 18 38.49 40.30 -16.88
C ILE A 18 38.85 39.28 -15.77
N SER A 19 39.40 38.11 -16.13
CA SER A 19 39.65 36.97 -15.23
C SER A 19 40.75 37.16 -14.16
N ASN A 20 41.36 38.35 -14.06
CA ASN A 20 42.33 38.71 -13.01
C ASN A 20 41.92 39.92 -12.16
N VAL A 21 40.67 40.40 -12.27
CA VAL A 21 40.12 41.29 -11.25
C VAL A 21 39.71 40.42 -10.06
N LYS A 22 40.48 40.48 -8.96
CA LYS A 22 39.98 40.07 -7.64
C LYS A 22 38.87 41.05 -7.23
N ILE A 23 37.65 40.77 -7.67
CA ILE A 23 36.46 41.28 -7.02
C ILE A 23 36.38 40.53 -5.68
N GLU A 24 36.83 41.18 -4.61
CA GLU A 24 36.46 40.73 -3.27
C GLU A 24 34.94 40.81 -3.18
N ALA A 25 34.29 39.65 -3.08
CA ALA A 25 32.85 39.57 -3.05
C ALA A 25 32.34 40.21 -1.75
N GLN A 26 31.93 41.48 -1.82
CA GLN A 26 31.22 42.13 -0.72
C GLN A 26 30.00 41.27 -0.39
N THR A 27 30.02 40.66 0.80
CA THR A 27 28.92 39.81 1.25
C THR A 27 27.68 40.67 1.37
N LEU A 28 26.61 40.26 0.68
CA LEU A 28 25.39 41.05 0.58
C LEU A 28 24.83 41.34 1.98
N ASN A 29 24.82 42.62 2.36
CA ASN A 29 24.13 43.06 3.56
C ASN A 29 22.63 42.91 3.34
N LEU A 30 21.97 42.16 4.21
CA LEU A 30 20.52 41.91 4.17
C LEU A 30 19.72 43.04 4.82
N VAL A 31 20.37 43.95 5.56
CA VAL A 31 19.72 45.11 6.19
C VAL A 31 19.47 46.19 5.13
N PRO A 32 18.21 46.61 4.92
CA PRO A 32 17.90 47.69 3.99
C PRO A 32 18.32 49.04 4.57
N ASN A 33 18.71 49.96 3.69
CA ASN A 33 19.16 51.32 4.06
C ASN A 33 20.11 51.34 5.29
N PRO A 34 21.22 50.58 5.29
CA PRO A 34 21.97 50.23 6.51
C PRO A 34 22.70 51.41 7.16
N SER A 35 22.85 52.51 6.43
CA SER A 35 23.49 53.76 6.85
C SER A 35 22.57 54.97 6.77
N PHE A 36 21.26 54.74 6.74
CA PHE A 36 20.24 55.79 6.89
C PHE A 36 20.29 56.92 5.83
N GLU A 37 20.88 56.68 4.65
CA GLU A 37 21.03 57.70 3.59
C GLU A 37 19.80 57.86 2.68
N ASN A 38 18.93 56.84 2.60
CA ASN A 38 17.67 56.96 1.89
C ASN A 38 16.60 57.50 2.85
N PHE A 39 16.00 58.64 2.55
CA PHE A 39 14.98 59.28 3.36
C PHE A 39 13.84 59.84 2.50
N LEU A 40 12.68 60.05 3.11
CA LEU A 40 11.46 60.55 2.51
C LEU A 40 11.43 62.09 2.52
N ASP A 41 11.79 62.69 3.65
CA ASP A 41 11.80 64.13 3.92
C ASP A 41 12.90 64.48 4.92
N CYS A 42 13.35 65.75 4.94
CA CYS A 42 14.38 66.23 5.86
C CYS A 42 13.86 66.31 7.31
N PRO A 43 14.71 66.04 8.33
CA PRO A 43 14.29 66.05 9.73
C PRO A 43 14.04 67.47 10.26
N ALA A 44 12.78 67.74 10.60
CA ALA A 44 12.24 69.07 10.91
C ALA A 44 11.26 69.10 12.10
N ASP A 45 11.23 68.04 12.91
CA ASP A 45 10.62 68.05 14.24
C ASP A 45 11.40 67.09 15.17
N VAL A 46 11.69 67.54 16.40
CA VAL A 46 12.27 66.72 17.47
C VAL A 46 11.21 66.06 18.34
N ASN A 47 9.99 66.59 18.39
CA ASN A 47 9.00 66.25 19.42
C ASN A 47 8.31 64.90 19.17
N CYS A 48 8.46 64.32 17.98
CA CYS A 48 7.84 63.07 17.54
C CYS A 48 8.85 61.95 17.18
N GLY A 49 10.17 62.24 17.18
CA GLY A 49 11.24 61.33 16.74
C GLY A 49 11.29 61.11 15.22
N ALA A 50 12.33 61.60 14.55
CA ALA A 50 12.38 61.70 13.09
C ALA A 50 12.65 60.37 12.32
N VAL A 51 12.86 59.25 13.01
CA VAL A 51 13.18 57.94 12.37
C VAL A 51 12.14 57.46 11.34
N TYR A 52 10.88 57.90 11.42
CA TYR A 52 9.85 57.54 10.42
C TYR A 52 10.10 58.14 9.02
N GLN A 53 11.02 59.11 8.89
CA GLN A 53 11.41 59.68 7.60
C GLN A 53 12.48 58.84 6.89
N ILE A 54 13.12 57.91 7.59
CA ILE A 54 14.13 57.02 7.03
C ILE A 54 13.43 55.91 6.25
N VAL A 55 13.84 55.69 5.00
CA VAL A 55 13.29 54.58 4.18
C VAL A 55 13.65 53.24 4.82
N ASP A 56 12.67 52.34 4.91
CA ASP A 56 12.74 51.00 5.51
C ASP A 56 12.97 50.92 7.04
N TRP A 57 13.02 52.04 7.76
CA TRP A 57 13.17 52.07 9.23
C TRP A 57 11.94 52.69 9.94
N TYR A 58 11.76 52.34 11.22
CA TYR A 58 10.61 52.79 12.04
C TYR A 58 10.94 52.86 13.53
N ASN A 59 10.22 53.71 14.26
CA ASN A 59 10.18 53.70 15.73
C ASN A 59 9.36 52.49 16.21
N ILE A 60 9.85 51.78 17.23
CA ILE A 60 9.22 50.58 17.80
C ILE A 60 8.07 50.91 18.77
N ASP A 61 8.11 52.09 19.42
CA ASP A 61 7.10 52.58 20.35
C ASP A 61 6.22 53.67 19.69
N VAL A 62 5.44 53.25 18.70
CA VAL A 62 4.60 54.15 17.90
C VAL A 62 3.24 54.40 18.55
N THR A 63 2.97 55.68 18.82
CA THR A 63 1.62 56.24 18.83
C THR A 63 1.59 57.39 17.81
N PRO A 64 0.54 57.57 16.97
CA PRO A 64 0.63 58.50 15.85
C PRO A 64 0.84 59.96 16.25
N CYS A 65 1.81 60.62 15.60
CA CYS A 65 2.08 62.06 15.72
C CYS A 65 1.61 62.80 14.44
N PRO A 66 0.37 63.33 14.42
CA PRO A 66 0.00 64.38 13.46
C PRO A 66 -0.77 65.51 14.16
N ASN A 67 -0.07 66.44 14.82
CA ASN A 67 -0.60 67.66 15.43
C ASN A 67 -1.81 67.50 16.39
N GLY A 68 -1.76 66.47 17.24
CA GLY A 68 -2.18 66.59 18.64
C GLY A 68 -3.48 65.86 19.04
N ALA A 69 -3.47 65.05 20.10
CA ALA A 69 -2.32 64.51 20.84
C ALA A 69 -2.72 63.21 21.57
N PRO A 70 -1.79 62.26 21.64
CA PRO A 70 -1.45 61.67 22.95
C PRO A 70 0.05 61.79 23.23
N TYR A 71 0.44 61.60 24.49
CA TYR A 71 1.82 61.71 24.97
C TYR A 71 2.76 60.76 24.19
N VAL A 72 3.78 61.30 23.54
CA VAL A 72 4.84 60.51 22.88
C VAL A 72 5.62 59.77 23.96
N ARG A 73 5.74 58.44 23.81
CA ARG A 73 6.44 57.58 24.77
C ARG A 73 7.91 57.32 24.43
N SER A 74 8.32 57.46 23.17
CA SER A 74 9.74 57.43 22.75
C SER A 74 9.93 58.19 21.44
N SER A 75 11.05 58.91 21.28
CA SER A 75 11.30 59.85 20.16
C SER A 75 12.71 59.73 19.57
N PRO A 76 13.14 58.56 19.06
CA PRO A 76 14.45 58.41 18.43
C PRO A 76 14.60 59.29 17.19
N ASP A 77 15.78 59.84 16.99
CA ASP A 77 16.04 60.89 16.00
C ASP A 77 16.70 60.37 14.72
N TYR A 78 16.58 61.19 13.68
CA TYR A 78 17.30 61.05 12.42
C TYR A 78 18.09 62.34 12.16
N PHE A 79 19.39 62.20 11.91
CA PHE A 79 20.30 63.30 11.64
C PHE A 79 20.76 63.25 10.18
N ASN A 80 20.62 64.38 9.49
CA ASN A 80 20.88 64.51 8.06
C ASN A 80 21.33 65.96 7.73
N PRO A 81 22.20 66.23 6.74
CA PRO A 81 22.66 67.59 6.44
C PRO A 81 21.59 68.56 5.89
N CYS A 82 20.38 68.09 5.55
CA CYS A 82 19.24 68.97 5.27
C CYS A 82 18.30 69.18 6.47
N GLY A 83 18.65 68.64 7.64
CA GLY A 83 17.89 68.79 8.88
C GLY A 83 17.79 70.23 9.39
N GLN A 84 16.78 70.49 10.22
CA GLN A 84 16.55 71.79 10.84
C GLN A 84 17.77 72.25 11.66
N THR A 85 18.14 73.52 11.52
CA THR A 85 19.32 74.14 12.18
C THR A 85 18.97 75.17 13.26
N SER A 86 17.68 75.53 13.40
CA SER A 86 17.21 76.56 14.33
C SER A 86 15.81 76.22 14.86
N PRO A 87 15.55 76.29 16.18
CA PRO A 87 16.49 76.69 17.24
C PRO A 87 17.59 75.63 17.49
N PRO A 88 18.82 76.02 17.90
CA PRO A 88 19.93 75.06 18.07
C PRO A 88 19.64 73.91 19.04
N ALA A 89 18.84 74.15 20.08
CA ALA A 89 18.37 73.12 21.02
C ALA A 89 17.41 72.08 20.42
N GLN A 90 17.07 72.22 19.13
CA GLN A 90 16.24 71.30 18.35
C GLN A 90 16.88 71.02 16.96
N SER A 91 18.21 71.19 16.83
CA SER A 91 18.90 70.98 15.55
C SER A 91 19.00 69.49 15.22
N GLN A 92 18.46 69.08 14.07
CA GLN A 92 18.59 67.72 13.50
C GLN A 92 19.64 67.65 12.36
N ASN A 93 20.39 68.73 12.16
CA ASN A 93 21.39 68.83 11.10
C ASN A 93 22.63 67.95 11.37
N ALA A 94 23.00 67.06 10.45
CA ALA A 94 24.30 66.40 10.49
C ALA A 94 25.42 67.32 9.91
N PRO A 95 26.64 67.37 10.47
CA PRO A 95 27.07 66.66 11.67
C PRO A 95 26.72 67.37 13.00
N ASN A 96 26.42 68.68 12.97
CA ASN A 96 26.19 69.52 14.16
C ASN A 96 24.70 69.61 14.55
N ASN A 97 24.30 68.80 15.53
CA ASN A 97 22.92 68.62 15.97
C ASN A 97 22.76 68.96 17.47
N PHE A 98 21.56 68.78 18.06
CA PHE A 98 21.30 69.10 19.46
C PHE A 98 22.08 68.20 20.45
N ALA A 99 22.40 66.96 20.06
CA ALA A 99 23.07 65.96 20.87
C ALA A 99 24.61 66.06 20.79
N GLY A 100 25.18 66.62 19.72
CA GLY A 100 26.62 66.81 19.56
C GLY A 100 27.06 67.13 18.12
N ASN A 101 28.32 66.84 17.80
CA ASN A 101 28.93 67.02 16.48
C ASN A 101 29.57 65.71 15.98
N GLN A 102 28.78 64.85 15.35
CA GLN A 102 29.24 63.56 14.82
C GLN A 102 29.23 63.57 13.29
N ALA A 103 30.37 63.29 12.67
CA ALA A 103 30.44 62.94 11.25
C ALA A 103 30.03 61.48 11.03
N GLY A 104 29.33 61.18 9.94
CA GLY A 104 28.95 59.80 9.58
C GLY A 104 30.16 58.88 9.34
N TYR A 105 29.97 57.58 9.52
CA TYR A 105 31.00 56.58 9.36
C TYR A 105 31.36 56.32 7.88
N ASN A 106 32.66 56.29 7.56
CA ASN A 106 33.18 56.06 6.20
C ASN A 106 32.58 57.01 5.14
N SER A 107 32.42 58.29 5.48
CA SER A 107 31.88 59.35 4.61
C SER A 107 30.38 59.23 4.28
N THR A 108 29.61 58.52 5.12
CA THR A 108 28.17 58.77 5.22
C THR A 108 27.92 60.21 5.70
N SER A 109 26.78 60.74 5.31
CA SER A 109 26.26 62.06 5.66
C SER A 109 25.19 61.99 6.75
N SER A 110 24.54 60.83 6.90
CA SER A 110 23.35 60.64 7.75
C SER A 110 23.55 59.54 8.79
N TYR A 111 22.80 59.60 9.90
CA TYR A 111 22.77 58.57 10.94
C TYR A 111 21.52 58.72 11.82
N ALA A 112 21.15 57.66 12.54
CA ALA A 112 20.09 57.72 13.56
C ALA A 112 20.68 57.89 14.97
N GLY A 113 19.87 58.27 15.95
CA GLY A 113 20.26 58.28 17.36
C GLY A 113 19.09 58.02 18.31
N PHE A 114 19.41 57.59 19.54
CA PHE A 114 18.40 57.21 20.52
C PHE A 114 18.88 57.24 21.98
N TYR A 115 17.95 57.52 22.89
CA TYR A 115 18.11 57.44 24.34
C TYR A 115 18.31 55.99 24.81
N THR A 116 19.43 55.77 25.50
CA THR A 116 19.83 54.47 26.07
C THR A 116 19.72 54.40 27.58
N TYR A 117 19.59 55.54 28.26
CA TYR A 117 19.22 55.67 29.66
C TYR A 117 18.80 57.11 29.97
N HIS A 118 17.90 57.29 30.95
CA HIS A 118 17.41 58.59 31.37
C HIS A 118 17.43 58.69 32.91
N SER A 119 18.05 59.73 33.48
CA SER A 119 18.33 59.76 34.93
C SER A 119 17.18 60.30 35.80
N SER A 120 16.14 60.85 35.18
CA SER A 120 15.02 61.47 35.92
C SER A 120 14.09 60.41 36.49
N ILE A 121 13.83 60.49 37.81
CA ILE A 121 12.90 59.60 38.54
C ILE A 121 11.45 59.62 38.03
N TYR A 122 11.08 60.60 37.20
CA TYR A 122 9.78 60.68 36.53
C TYR A 122 9.70 59.83 35.24
N TYR A 123 10.84 59.33 34.76
CA TYR A 123 10.99 58.56 33.52
C TYR A 123 11.73 57.22 33.74
N PRO A 124 11.35 56.41 34.76
CA PRO A 124 12.05 55.17 35.08
C PRO A 124 11.93 54.16 33.94
N ASN A 125 13.04 53.52 33.61
CA ASN A 125 13.23 52.59 32.50
C ASN A 125 12.96 53.19 31.11
N TYR A 126 13.02 54.52 30.95
CA TYR A 126 12.90 55.13 29.62
C TYR A 126 14.09 54.74 28.73
N ARG A 127 13.76 54.20 27.55
CA ARG A 127 14.64 53.75 26.48
C ARG A 127 13.93 54.02 25.15
N GLU A 128 14.70 54.27 24.11
CA GLU A 128 14.22 54.35 22.74
C GLU A 128 14.72 53.15 21.93
N TYR A 129 13.94 52.77 20.91
CA TYR A 129 14.26 51.64 20.04
C TYR A 129 13.88 51.93 18.58
N ILE A 130 14.81 51.62 17.68
CA ILE A 130 14.58 51.66 16.22
C ILE A 130 14.44 50.23 15.67
N GLY A 131 13.70 50.09 14.59
CA GLY A 131 13.50 48.81 13.92
C GLY A 131 13.52 48.93 12.40
N THR A 132 13.75 47.79 11.75
CA THR A 132 13.65 47.62 10.29
C THR A 132 13.22 46.17 9.98
N THR A 133 12.82 45.91 8.74
CA THR A 133 12.36 44.59 8.28
C THR A 133 13.27 44.10 7.15
N LEU A 134 13.90 42.94 7.33
CA LEU A 134 14.69 42.30 6.29
C LEU A 134 13.80 41.97 5.07
N PRO A 135 14.26 42.22 3.83
CA PRO A 135 13.50 41.89 2.62
C PRO A 135 13.10 40.41 2.60
N ASP A 136 14.04 39.55 2.99
CA ASP A 136 13.93 38.09 3.03
C ASP A 136 14.12 37.57 4.46
N VAL A 137 13.52 36.42 4.80
CA VAL A 137 13.75 35.78 6.11
C VAL A 137 15.10 35.08 6.16
N LEU A 138 15.75 35.08 7.33
CA LEU A 138 16.96 34.28 7.59
C LEU A 138 16.63 32.78 7.45
N LYS A 139 17.60 32.01 6.92
CA LYS A 139 17.41 30.59 6.61
C LYS A 139 17.89 29.73 7.78
N SER A 140 17.08 28.74 8.16
CA SER A 140 17.35 27.83 9.29
C SER A 140 18.70 27.13 9.15
N ASN A 141 19.44 27.02 10.26
CA ASN A 141 20.78 26.44 10.36
C ASN A 141 21.88 27.13 9.52
N LYS A 142 21.61 28.27 8.87
CA LYS A 142 22.66 29.08 8.23
C LYS A 142 23.19 30.13 9.21
N GLN A 143 24.49 30.41 9.12
CA GLN A 143 25.14 31.41 9.95
C GLN A 143 25.21 32.79 9.30
N TYR A 144 25.12 33.81 10.16
CA TYR A 144 25.10 35.22 9.78
C TYR A 144 25.97 36.03 10.74
N ILE A 145 26.70 37.02 10.23
CA ILE A 145 27.41 38.01 11.03
C ILE A 145 26.48 39.21 11.21
N LEU A 146 26.16 39.53 12.46
CA LEU A 146 25.46 40.75 12.86
C LEU A 146 26.51 41.79 13.25
N LYS A 147 26.33 43.04 12.81
CA LYS A 147 27.22 44.16 13.15
C LYS A 147 26.47 45.49 13.12
N MET A 148 26.91 46.45 13.94
CA MET A 148 26.54 47.86 13.86
C MET A 148 27.68 48.73 14.41
N TYR A 149 27.65 50.03 14.15
CA TYR A 149 28.62 51.00 14.67
C TYR A 149 27.91 52.00 15.59
N LEU A 150 28.54 52.33 16.71
CA LEU A 150 27.97 53.18 17.76
C LEU A 150 28.93 54.29 18.16
N SER A 151 28.41 55.48 18.44
CA SER A 151 29.18 56.60 19.04
C SER A 151 28.35 57.30 20.10
N LEU A 152 28.95 57.69 21.22
CA LEU A 152 28.26 58.38 22.31
C LEU A 152 28.12 59.88 22.01
N ALA A 153 26.94 60.47 22.19
CA ALA A 153 26.73 61.87 21.84
C ALA A 153 27.43 62.86 22.81
N ASP A 154 28.07 63.90 22.26
CA ASP A 154 28.92 64.84 23.00
C ASP A 154 28.26 65.46 24.22
N ASN A 155 27.02 65.94 24.07
CA ASN A 155 26.33 66.70 25.11
C ASN A 155 25.83 65.83 26.26
N PHE A 156 25.91 64.49 26.17
CA PHE A 156 25.34 63.57 27.16
C PHE A 156 26.36 63.08 28.18
N ASN A 157 26.02 63.18 29.47
CA ASN A 157 26.94 62.91 30.57
C ASN A 157 27.16 61.42 30.87
N TYR A 158 26.26 60.54 30.43
CA TYR A 158 26.34 59.12 30.76
C TYR A 158 26.60 58.24 29.53
N ALA A 159 27.47 57.25 29.72
CA ALA A 159 27.65 56.10 28.84
C ALA A 159 26.98 54.86 29.47
N THR A 160 26.46 53.94 28.65
CA THR A 160 25.79 52.73 29.15
C THR A 160 26.13 51.45 28.39
N ASN A 161 26.11 50.31 29.08
CA ASN A 161 26.05 49.00 28.46
C ASN A 161 24.60 48.59 28.11
N GLY A 162 24.41 47.37 27.59
CA GLY A 162 23.08 46.80 27.34
C GLY A 162 22.45 47.16 25.99
N MET A 163 23.09 48.05 25.22
CA MET A 163 22.79 48.22 23.79
C MET A 163 22.89 46.88 23.06
N GLY A 164 22.01 46.64 22.10
CA GLY A 164 22.02 45.39 21.35
C GLY A 164 21.21 45.42 20.07
N LEU A 165 21.30 44.33 19.30
CA LEU A 165 20.53 44.08 18.10
C LEU A 165 19.82 42.73 18.28
N HIS A 166 18.49 42.78 18.37
CA HIS A 166 17.63 41.61 18.33
C HIS A 166 17.10 41.37 16.92
N VAL A 167 17.08 40.11 16.47
CA VAL A 167 16.42 39.69 15.22
C VAL A 167 15.34 38.65 15.57
N GLY A 168 14.08 38.97 15.27
CA GLY A 168 12.92 38.15 15.60
C GLY A 168 12.10 37.75 14.37
N SER A 169 11.32 36.67 14.48
CA SER A 169 10.38 36.23 13.44
C SER A 169 9.05 37.00 13.45
N THR A 170 8.78 37.76 14.50
CA THR A 170 7.66 38.69 14.64
C THR A 170 8.16 40.11 14.88
N GLN A 171 7.37 41.12 14.48
CA GLN A 171 7.72 42.52 14.69
C GLN A 171 7.51 42.89 16.16
N THR A 172 8.56 43.40 16.80
CA THR A 172 8.48 43.95 18.16
C THR A 172 7.51 45.13 18.22
N GLN A 173 6.65 45.18 19.24
CA GLN A 173 5.70 46.26 19.51
C GLN A 173 5.62 46.49 21.03
N ILE A 174 5.64 47.75 21.48
CA ILE A 174 5.41 48.07 22.90
C ILE A 174 3.89 48.16 23.15
N SER A 175 3.37 47.38 24.11
CA SER A 175 1.92 47.25 24.28
C SER A 175 1.33 48.43 25.04
N ASN A 176 0.54 49.26 24.35
CA ASN A 176 0.05 50.56 24.83
C ASN A 176 -1.16 50.44 25.78
N ASN A 177 -1.00 49.65 26.85
CA ASN A 177 -2.04 49.31 27.84
C ASN A 177 -2.31 50.44 28.85
N GLY A 178 -2.90 51.52 28.36
CA GLY A 178 -3.51 52.59 29.15
C GLY A 178 -2.55 53.66 29.71
N TYR A 179 -3.14 54.78 30.13
CA TYR A 179 -2.44 56.01 30.51
C TYR A 179 -1.58 55.93 31.80
N ASN A 180 -1.63 54.83 32.56
CA ASN A 180 -1.02 54.73 33.90
C ASN A 180 0.18 53.75 34.00
N ASN A 181 0.58 53.08 32.90
CA ASN A 181 1.71 52.15 32.92
C ASN A 181 3.01 52.79 32.41
N GLN A 182 4.09 52.50 33.13
CA GLN A 182 5.43 53.12 33.10
C GLN A 182 6.14 52.97 31.74
N TRP A 183 7.18 53.78 31.51
CA TRP A 183 8.09 53.68 30.36
C TRP A 183 8.76 52.30 30.35
N GLN A 184 8.86 51.66 29.17
CA GLN A 184 9.16 50.24 29.06
C GLN A 184 10.51 49.98 28.39
N CYS A 185 11.47 49.48 29.18
CA CYS A 185 12.63 48.79 28.63
C CYS A 185 12.20 47.40 28.15
N LEU A 186 12.58 47.02 26.93
CA LEU A 186 12.32 45.71 26.31
C LEU A 186 13.21 44.58 26.87
N ASN A 187 13.36 44.51 28.20
CA ASN A 187 14.20 43.51 28.87
C ASN A 187 13.59 42.09 28.87
N ASN A 188 12.45 41.90 28.19
CA ASN A 188 11.86 40.62 27.84
C ASN A 188 12.44 40.04 26.53
N LEU A 189 13.12 40.84 25.72
CA LEU A 189 13.83 40.39 24.52
C LEU A 189 15.31 40.16 24.83
N THR A 190 15.85 39.05 24.35
CA THR A 190 17.29 38.78 24.38
C THR A 190 17.90 39.15 23.02
N PRO A 191 18.68 40.24 22.90
CA PRO A 191 19.32 40.61 21.65
C PRO A 191 20.53 39.70 21.37
N GLN A 192 20.60 39.13 20.17
CA GLN A 192 21.68 38.21 19.79
C GLN A 192 23.06 38.90 19.77
N LEU A 193 23.11 40.19 19.41
CA LEU A 193 24.27 41.06 19.61
C LEU A 193 24.04 41.89 20.87
N SER A 194 24.94 41.81 21.85
CA SER A 194 24.87 42.56 23.12
C SER A 194 26.19 43.30 23.41
N VAL A 195 26.09 44.57 23.81
CA VAL A 195 27.20 45.41 24.28
C VAL A 195 27.34 45.24 25.79
N SER A 196 28.39 44.55 26.23
CA SER A 196 28.57 44.11 27.63
C SER A 196 29.07 45.20 28.59
N SER A 197 29.83 46.18 28.08
CA SER A 197 30.44 47.28 28.85
C SER A 197 30.09 48.64 28.24
N PRO A 198 30.05 49.75 29.01
CA PRO A 198 29.72 51.07 28.47
C PRO A 198 30.71 51.53 27.38
N ILE A 199 30.18 51.98 26.23
CA ILE A 199 30.98 52.59 25.16
C ILE A 199 31.15 54.07 25.46
N THR A 200 32.38 54.52 25.73
CA THR A 200 32.67 55.90 26.18
C THR A 200 33.26 56.80 25.11
N ASP A 201 33.49 56.30 23.89
CA ASP A 201 34.03 57.11 22.79
C ASP A 201 32.93 58.01 22.21
N LYS A 202 33.26 59.29 22.05
CA LYS A 202 32.38 60.37 21.55
C LYS A 202 32.79 60.90 20.17
N THR A 203 33.83 60.33 19.57
CA THR A 203 34.44 60.84 18.35
C THR A 203 34.58 59.73 17.30
N ASN A 204 34.97 58.53 17.72
CA ASN A 204 35.14 57.38 16.85
C ASN A 204 33.93 56.44 16.94
N TRP A 205 33.42 56.07 15.77
CA TRP A 205 32.44 55.00 15.62
C TRP A 205 33.02 53.64 16.04
N VAL A 206 32.52 53.08 17.15
CA VAL A 206 32.94 51.79 17.69
C VAL A 206 32.15 50.66 17.02
N PRO A 207 32.80 49.74 16.28
CA PRO A 207 32.14 48.57 15.72
C PRO A 207 31.81 47.55 16.82
N VAL A 208 30.59 47.04 16.82
CA VAL A 208 30.18 45.89 17.64
C VAL A 208 29.58 44.81 16.74
N SER A 209 29.94 43.55 16.96
CA SER A 209 29.57 42.44 16.07
C SER A 209 29.52 41.07 16.77
N THR A 210 28.75 40.15 16.20
CA THR A 210 28.65 38.74 16.64
C THR A 210 28.31 37.83 15.46
N THR A 211 28.54 36.52 15.60
CA THR A 211 28.05 35.51 14.66
C THR A 211 26.90 34.73 15.29
N ILE A 212 25.80 34.57 14.55
CA ILE A 212 24.64 33.77 14.95
C ILE A 212 24.45 32.58 14.01
N THR A 213 23.87 31.49 14.50
CA THR A 213 23.18 30.51 13.66
C THR A 213 21.69 30.81 13.71
N ALA A 214 21.06 31.07 12.57
CA ALA A 214 19.63 31.37 12.52
C ALA A 214 18.78 30.11 12.74
N THR A 215 17.69 30.25 13.50
CA THR A 215 16.68 29.20 13.70
C THR A 215 15.77 29.06 12.49
N GLY A 216 15.58 30.13 11.72
CA GLY A 216 14.80 30.19 10.49
C GLY A 216 13.51 30.97 10.63
N GLY A 217 13.27 31.92 9.73
CA GLY A 217 12.07 32.77 9.75
C GLY A 217 12.26 34.11 10.46
N GLU A 218 13.44 34.40 11.01
CA GLU A 218 13.77 35.72 11.55
C GLU A 218 13.75 36.78 10.43
N ARG A 219 13.15 37.94 10.71
CA ARG A 219 12.93 39.02 9.72
C ARG A 219 13.00 40.43 10.29
N TYR A 220 12.56 40.64 11.52
CA TYR A 220 12.41 41.97 12.10
C TYR A 220 13.59 42.28 13.01
N ILE A 221 14.21 43.44 12.80
CA ILE A 221 15.31 43.94 13.62
C ILE A 221 14.75 44.90 14.69
N THR A 222 15.32 44.85 15.88
CA THR A 222 15.07 45.82 16.95
C THR A 222 16.40 46.18 17.61
N ILE A 223 16.70 47.48 17.66
CA ILE A 223 17.95 48.03 18.21
C ILE A 223 17.61 49.06 19.28
N GLY A 224 18.34 49.01 20.39
CA GLY A 224 18.23 49.92 21.54
C GLY A 224 18.94 49.30 22.74
N ASN A 225 18.67 49.79 23.96
CA ASN A 225 19.23 49.21 25.18
C ASN A 225 18.22 48.26 25.87
N PHE A 226 18.60 47.01 26.07
CA PHE A 226 17.73 45.95 26.61
C PHE A 226 17.85 45.77 28.13
N LEU A 227 18.68 46.57 28.82
CA LEU A 227 18.83 46.53 30.27
C LEU A 227 18.03 47.63 30.97
N ASN A 228 17.21 47.22 31.94
CA ASN A 228 16.43 48.10 32.82
C ASN A 228 17.34 48.86 33.80
N ASP A 229 16.80 49.86 34.50
CA ASP A 229 17.57 50.79 35.36
C ASP A 229 18.31 50.11 36.53
N ASN A 230 17.88 48.90 36.94
CA ASN A 230 18.55 48.12 37.99
C ASN A 230 19.67 47.21 37.45
N SER A 231 19.76 47.02 36.13
CA SER A 231 20.70 46.11 35.46
C SER A 231 21.70 46.83 34.53
N VAL A 232 21.38 48.04 34.07
CA VAL A 232 22.25 48.84 33.22
C VAL A 232 23.45 49.37 34.01
N GLN A 233 24.65 49.20 33.46
CA GLN A 233 25.86 49.86 33.97
C GLN A 233 25.93 51.27 33.39
N ILE A 234 26.09 52.26 34.26
CA ILE A 234 26.12 53.68 33.91
C ILE A 234 27.50 54.23 34.29
N GLN A 235 28.18 54.88 33.35
CA GLN A 235 29.46 55.55 33.57
C GLN A 235 29.33 57.04 33.26
N SER A 236 29.70 57.91 34.21
CA SER A 236 29.75 59.37 33.98
C SER A 236 31.01 59.72 33.17
N VAL A 237 30.83 60.47 32.08
CA VAL A 237 31.90 60.86 31.14
C VAL A 237 31.94 62.36 30.82
N GLY A 238 31.05 63.16 31.42
CA GLY A 238 30.95 64.60 31.20
C GLY A 238 29.99 64.96 30.06
N GLY A 239 29.11 65.94 30.30
CA GLY A 239 28.11 66.44 29.37
C GLY A 239 27.17 67.44 30.03
N THR A 240 26.35 68.15 29.25
CA THR A 240 25.34 69.11 29.73
C THR A 240 24.00 68.43 30.03
N PHE A 241 23.64 67.38 29.28
CA PHE A 241 22.44 66.58 29.51
C PHE A 241 22.74 65.37 30.39
N MET A 242 22.01 65.22 31.49
CA MET A 242 22.19 64.15 32.49
C MET A 242 21.54 62.82 32.07
N ASN A 243 21.70 62.43 30.81
CA ASN A 243 21.13 61.20 30.23
C ASN A 243 22.22 60.45 29.43
N SER A 244 21.87 59.30 28.84
CA SER A 244 22.72 58.55 27.90
C SER A 244 22.04 58.45 26.54
N TYR A 245 22.77 58.77 25.48
CA TYR A 245 22.27 58.86 24.11
C TYR A 245 23.38 58.48 23.13
N TYR A 246 23.10 57.58 22.19
CA TYR A 246 24.07 57.12 21.19
C TYR A 246 23.57 57.36 19.77
N TYR A 247 24.50 57.63 18.86
CA TYR A 247 24.29 57.54 17.42
C TYR A 247 24.56 56.11 16.93
N ILE A 248 23.94 55.75 15.80
CA ILE A 248 24.13 54.47 15.10
C ILE A 248 24.33 54.66 13.59
N ASP A 249 25.25 53.88 13.01
CA ASP A 249 25.53 53.81 11.56
C ASP A 249 25.92 52.38 11.14
N GLN A 250 25.87 52.09 9.83
CA GLN A 250 26.27 50.86 9.15
C GLN A 250 25.82 49.57 9.86
N VAL A 251 24.51 49.40 10.01
CA VAL A 251 23.91 48.17 10.53
C VAL A 251 23.97 47.09 9.46
N SER A 252 24.50 45.91 9.77
CA SER A 252 24.61 44.82 8.80
C SER A 252 24.31 43.43 9.33
N ILE A 253 23.66 42.63 8.49
CA ILE A 253 23.51 41.18 8.63
C ILE A 253 24.00 40.56 7.33
N THR A 254 25.12 39.83 7.35
CA THR A 254 25.69 39.18 6.16
C THR A 254 25.75 37.65 6.35
N PRO A 255 25.38 36.85 5.34
CA PRO A 255 25.49 35.39 5.40
C PRO A 255 26.95 34.94 5.29
N ILE A 256 27.31 33.91 6.05
CA ILE A 256 28.56 33.17 5.81
C ILE A 256 28.32 32.21 4.63
N ASN A 257 29.17 32.28 3.60
CA ASN A 257 29.23 31.32 2.50
C ASN A 257 30.70 30.96 2.26
N PHE A 258 31.02 29.68 2.14
CA PHE A 258 32.37 29.18 1.83
C PHE A 258 32.38 27.86 1.05
N ALA A 259 31.21 27.28 0.76
CA ALA A 259 31.08 26.09 -0.08
C ALA A 259 30.90 26.45 -1.58
N SER A 260 31.13 25.47 -2.46
CA SER A 260 30.84 25.59 -3.89
C SER A 260 29.34 25.78 -4.18
N PRO A 261 28.93 26.49 -5.26
CA PRO A 261 27.53 26.59 -5.66
C PRO A 261 26.85 25.24 -5.93
N ASP A 262 25.52 25.23 -5.79
CA ASP A 262 24.65 24.11 -6.16
C ASP A 262 24.85 23.67 -7.63
N VAL A 263 24.68 22.38 -7.89
CA VAL A 263 24.96 21.77 -9.20
C VAL A 263 23.92 20.70 -9.57
N SER A 264 23.66 20.54 -10.85
CA SER A 264 22.82 19.47 -11.40
C SER A 264 23.67 18.43 -12.13
N VAL A 265 23.43 17.15 -11.86
CA VAL A 265 24.13 16.01 -12.46
C VAL A 265 23.15 14.92 -12.87
N CYS A 266 23.54 14.05 -13.82
CA CYS A 266 22.79 12.84 -14.11
C CYS A 266 22.92 11.84 -12.94
N PRO A 267 21.89 11.00 -12.65
CA PRO A 267 21.94 10.07 -11.53
C PRO A 267 23.16 9.11 -11.58
N GLY A 268 23.97 9.13 -10.53
CA GLY A 268 25.20 8.34 -10.42
C GLY A 268 26.44 8.96 -11.07
N SER A 269 26.31 10.10 -11.77
CA SER A 269 27.46 10.87 -12.24
C SER A 269 28.18 11.56 -11.09
N CYS A 270 29.52 11.62 -11.16
CA CYS A 270 30.34 12.21 -10.12
C CYS A 270 30.56 13.71 -10.35
N THR A 271 30.52 14.50 -9.27
CA THR A 271 30.92 15.91 -9.23
C THR A 271 31.85 16.17 -8.04
N THR A 272 32.63 17.26 -8.07
CA THR A 272 33.54 17.63 -6.98
C THR A 272 33.02 18.89 -6.31
N LEU A 273 32.76 18.79 -5.00
CA LEU A 273 32.42 19.92 -4.15
C LEU A 273 33.69 20.68 -3.77
N ASN A 274 33.57 21.92 -3.30
CA ASN A 274 34.66 22.68 -2.71
C ASN A 274 34.22 23.36 -1.41
N ALA A 275 35.15 23.59 -0.49
CA ALA A 275 35.01 24.43 0.68
C ALA A 275 36.32 25.21 0.90
N ASP A 276 36.25 26.54 0.85
CA ASP A 276 37.39 27.44 1.06
C ASP A 276 36.95 28.64 1.90
N ILE A 277 37.42 28.68 3.15
CA ILE A 277 37.19 29.77 4.10
C ILE A 277 38.46 30.63 4.31
N GLY A 278 39.45 30.49 3.42
CA GLY A 278 40.70 31.26 3.41
C GLY A 278 41.88 30.62 4.14
N ASN A 279 43.01 31.34 4.16
CA ASN A 279 44.33 30.89 4.64
C ASN A 279 44.44 30.81 6.18
N PHE A 280 43.58 30.01 6.81
CA PHE A 280 43.63 29.68 8.23
C PHE A 280 43.92 28.19 8.44
N ASN A 281 44.35 27.80 9.64
CA ASN A 281 44.56 26.39 9.98
C ASN A 281 43.21 25.74 10.32
N ILE A 282 42.48 25.33 9.28
CA ILE A 282 41.08 24.86 9.34
C ILE A 282 40.99 23.34 9.16
N THR A 283 40.13 22.70 9.94
CA THR A 283 39.66 21.33 9.69
C THR A 283 38.25 21.35 9.12
N TYR A 284 38.00 20.58 8.05
CA TYR A 284 36.69 20.44 7.42
C TYR A 284 36.03 19.11 7.83
N GLN A 285 34.69 19.12 7.92
CA GLN A 285 33.85 17.95 8.21
C GLN A 285 32.59 18.03 7.32
N TRP A 286 32.53 17.22 6.28
CA TRP A 286 31.35 17.05 5.44
C TRP A 286 30.41 15.97 5.97
N SER A 287 29.11 16.17 5.76
CA SER A 287 28.03 15.19 5.95
C SER A 287 26.98 15.32 4.83
N SER A 288 26.02 14.41 4.73
CA SER A 288 24.98 14.44 3.68
C SER A 288 23.56 14.20 4.20
N SER A 289 22.58 14.71 3.46
CA SER A 289 21.16 14.40 3.56
C SER A 289 20.62 14.03 2.16
N PRO A 290 20.21 12.77 1.91
CA PRO A 290 20.18 11.63 2.83
C PRO A 290 21.55 11.24 3.39
N ALA A 291 21.55 10.64 4.59
CA ALA A 291 22.78 10.21 5.27
C ALA A 291 23.45 9.05 4.52
N GLY A 292 24.76 9.15 4.32
CA GLY A 292 25.56 8.12 3.63
C GLY A 292 26.98 8.57 3.24
N PHE A 293 27.27 9.87 3.24
CA PHE A 293 28.58 10.42 2.92
C PHE A 293 29.18 11.22 4.08
N SER A 294 30.51 11.15 4.24
CA SER A 294 31.30 12.06 5.07
C SER A 294 32.73 12.16 4.54
N SER A 295 33.40 13.30 4.78
CA SER A 295 34.77 13.55 4.33
C SER A 295 35.40 14.69 5.13
N THR A 296 36.73 14.72 5.24
CA THR A 296 37.50 15.84 5.82
C THR A 296 38.32 16.63 4.79
N SER A 297 38.21 16.28 3.51
CA SER A 297 38.80 17.05 2.40
C SER A 297 38.04 18.36 2.18
N SER A 298 38.72 19.45 1.83
CA SER A 298 38.09 20.65 1.29
C SER A 298 37.41 20.39 -0.06
N THR A 299 37.98 19.49 -0.89
CA THR A 299 37.48 19.16 -2.23
C THR A 299 37.10 17.67 -2.36
N PRO A 300 35.94 17.23 -1.83
CA PRO A 300 35.46 15.86 -2.00
C PRO A 300 34.75 15.64 -3.35
N THR A 301 34.95 14.46 -3.95
CA THR A 301 34.14 13.99 -5.09
C THR A 301 32.99 13.12 -4.60
N VAL A 302 31.79 13.36 -5.13
CA VAL A 302 30.52 12.69 -4.75
C VAL A 302 29.76 12.26 -5.99
N CYS A 303 29.11 11.09 -5.96
CA CYS A 303 28.40 10.51 -7.13
C CYS A 303 26.94 10.12 -6.77
N PRO A 304 26.07 11.09 -6.38
CA PRO A 304 24.73 10.80 -5.90
C PRO A 304 23.78 10.25 -6.98
N THR A 305 22.89 9.34 -6.59
CA THR A 305 21.81 8.77 -7.42
C THR A 305 20.43 9.36 -7.15
N VAL A 306 20.32 10.20 -6.12
CA VAL A 306 19.12 10.97 -5.73
C VAL A 306 19.56 12.39 -5.34
N ALA A 307 18.64 13.35 -5.36
CA ALA A 307 18.97 14.72 -4.95
C ALA A 307 19.48 14.72 -3.49
N THR A 308 20.67 15.27 -3.28
CA THR A 308 21.42 15.15 -2.01
C THR A 308 22.02 16.49 -1.62
N THR A 309 21.77 16.94 -0.40
CA THR A 309 22.42 18.11 0.20
C THR A 309 23.66 17.66 0.97
N TYR A 310 24.79 18.31 0.73
CA TYR A 310 26.05 18.07 1.42
C TYR A 310 26.40 19.29 2.29
N THR A 311 26.49 19.09 3.59
CA THR A 311 26.77 20.16 4.56
C THR A 311 28.22 20.05 5.04
N VAL A 312 28.97 21.15 4.96
CA VAL A 312 30.34 21.27 5.47
C VAL A 312 30.36 22.08 6.76
N THR A 313 31.07 21.59 7.76
CA THR A 313 31.51 22.37 8.92
C THR A 313 33.01 22.61 8.81
N ALA A 314 33.43 23.87 8.87
CA ALA A 314 34.82 24.29 9.03
C ALA A 314 35.07 24.63 10.51
N THR A 315 36.21 24.21 11.08
CA THR A 315 36.59 24.50 12.47
C THR A 315 37.99 25.11 12.51
N ASP A 316 38.18 26.20 13.25
CA ASP A 316 39.48 26.84 13.44
C ASP A 316 40.29 26.26 14.61
N ALA A 317 41.55 26.67 14.73
CA ALA A 317 42.45 26.23 15.80
C ALA A 317 42.05 26.66 17.22
N ASN A 318 41.06 27.56 17.37
CA ASN A 318 40.51 28.02 18.64
C ASN A 318 39.18 27.31 19.00
N GLY A 319 38.63 26.48 18.09
CA GLY A 319 37.34 25.81 18.24
C GLY A 319 36.13 26.61 17.72
N GLY A 320 36.34 27.73 17.02
CA GLY A 320 35.29 28.45 16.32
C GLY A 320 34.83 27.68 15.08
N THR A 321 33.51 27.60 14.86
CA THR A 321 32.92 26.80 13.77
C THR A 321 32.09 27.62 12.78
N ALA A 322 32.27 27.31 11.49
CA ALA A 322 31.50 27.84 10.38
C ALA A 322 30.77 26.72 9.62
N THR A 323 29.54 26.93 9.15
CA THR A 323 28.72 25.92 8.45
C THR A 323 28.10 26.45 7.15
N ASP A 324 28.22 25.68 6.07
CA ASP A 324 27.60 25.96 4.77
C ASP A 324 27.21 24.66 4.03
N ALA A 325 26.48 24.74 2.92
CA ALA A 325 25.98 23.54 2.23
C ALA A 325 25.89 23.67 0.70
N VAL A 326 25.95 22.53 0.01
CA VAL A 326 25.83 22.38 -1.45
C VAL A 326 24.72 21.39 -1.77
N VAL A 327 23.77 21.77 -2.63
CA VAL A 327 22.74 20.87 -3.16
C VAL A 327 23.18 20.28 -4.49
N VAL A 328 23.29 18.95 -4.54
CA VAL A 328 23.47 18.21 -5.80
C VAL A 328 22.12 17.68 -6.25
N SER A 329 21.59 18.29 -7.31
CA SER A 329 20.28 18.00 -7.90
C SER A 329 20.39 17.00 -9.05
N MET A 330 19.33 16.22 -9.28
CA MET A 330 19.29 15.20 -10.33
C MET A 330 18.66 15.74 -11.60
N LEU A 331 19.34 15.56 -12.74
CA LEU A 331 18.78 15.74 -14.07
C LEU A 331 17.93 14.53 -14.45
N THR A 332 16.84 14.76 -15.19
CA THR A 332 16.00 13.69 -15.75
C THR A 332 16.70 13.06 -16.96
N PRO A 333 17.02 11.75 -16.96
CA PRO A 333 17.57 11.09 -18.14
C PRO A 333 16.57 11.05 -19.31
N PRO A 334 17.02 10.92 -20.56
CA PRO A 334 16.14 10.69 -21.71
C PRO A 334 15.36 9.36 -21.57
N ASP A 335 14.23 9.27 -22.27
CA ASP A 335 13.49 8.00 -22.40
C ASP A 335 14.37 6.91 -23.03
N LYS A 336 14.20 5.67 -22.60
CA LYS A 336 14.87 4.51 -23.20
C LYS A 336 14.51 4.37 -24.69
N PRO A 337 15.48 4.08 -25.57
CA PRO A 337 15.23 3.97 -27.01
C PRO A 337 14.44 2.69 -27.33
N ILE A 338 13.24 2.82 -27.89
CA ILE A 338 12.35 1.69 -28.19
C ILE A 338 12.80 1.04 -29.51
N ILE A 339 13.50 -0.09 -29.40
CA ILE A 339 14.09 -0.82 -30.53
C ILE A 339 13.02 -1.69 -31.22
N SER A 340 12.89 -1.56 -32.55
CA SER A 340 11.98 -2.34 -33.39
C SER A 340 12.70 -2.92 -34.63
N GLY A 341 12.57 -4.23 -34.87
CA GLY A 341 13.18 -4.96 -35.98
C GLY A 341 13.09 -6.49 -35.77
N TYR A 342 13.82 -7.28 -36.56
CA TYR A 342 13.76 -8.75 -36.46
C TYR A 342 14.45 -9.32 -35.20
N PHE A 343 13.88 -10.38 -34.66
CA PHE A 343 14.32 -11.07 -33.44
C PHE A 343 15.27 -12.26 -33.71
N ASN A 344 15.61 -12.51 -34.98
CA ASN A 344 16.37 -13.66 -35.44
C ASN A 344 17.48 -13.23 -36.45
N THR A 345 18.50 -14.07 -36.66
CA THR A 345 19.58 -13.82 -37.63
C THR A 345 19.25 -14.23 -39.07
N CYS A 346 18.03 -14.69 -39.37
CA CYS A 346 17.69 -15.33 -40.66
C CYS A 346 17.76 -14.38 -41.87
N HIS A 347 17.59 -13.08 -41.68
CA HIS A 347 17.49 -12.10 -42.77
C HIS A 347 18.84 -11.55 -43.26
N GLY A 348 19.95 -11.92 -42.62
CA GLY A 348 21.29 -11.45 -43.00
C GLY A 348 21.47 -9.96 -42.70
N LEU A 349 21.18 -9.08 -43.65
CA LEU A 349 21.18 -7.63 -43.46
C LEU A 349 19.80 -7.17 -42.95
N THR A 350 19.74 -6.68 -41.72
CA THR A 350 18.51 -6.25 -41.04
C THR A 350 18.58 -4.79 -40.63
N THR A 351 17.57 -4.00 -41.04
CA THR A 351 17.32 -2.66 -40.50
C THR A 351 16.59 -2.74 -39.15
N TYR A 352 17.09 -2.01 -38.16
CA TYR A 352 16.43 -1.72 -36.90
C TYR A 352 16.00 -0.25 -36.86
N THR A 353 14.89 0.03 -36.17
CA THR A 353 14.29 1.37 -36.04
C THR A 353 14.10 1.73 -34.57
N ILE A 354 14.24 3.02 -34.24
CA ILE A 354 13.97 3.57 -32.91
C ILE A 354 12.69 4.41 -33.01
N THR A 355 11.60 3.97 -32.35
CA THR A 355 10.28 4.57 -32.57
C THR A 355 10.06 5.88 -31.79
N ASN A 356 10.80 6.10 -30.71
CA ASN A 356 10.87 7.37 -29.96
C ASN A 356 12.17 8.14 -30.23
N TYR A 357 12.63 8.15 -31.48
CA TYR A 357 13.84 8.88 -31.89
C TYR A 357 13.69 10.40 -31.74
N ASN A 358 14.68 11.05 -31.13
CA ASN A 358 14.78 12.50 -31.00
C ASN A 358 16.04 13.01 -31.73
N GLN A 359 15.86 13.77 -32.81
CA GLN A 359 16.95 14.30 -33.64
C GLN A 359 17.98 15.18 -32.90
N ASN A 360 17.64 15.66 -31.69
CA ASN A 360 18.53 16.50 -30.88
C ASN A 360 19.45 15.67 -29.96
N PHE A 361 19.26 14.35 -29.88
CA PHE A 361 20.02 13.46 -29.01
C PHE A 361 21.00 12.60 -29.82
N THR A 362 22.08 12.13 -29.20
CA THR A 362 23.05 11.24 -29.85
C THR A 362 22.74 9.78 -29.56
N TYR A 363 22.86 8.91 -30.57
CA TYR A 363 22.54 7.50 -30.47
C TYR A 363 23.69 6.61 -30.92
N TYR A 364 23.90 5.53 -30.17
CA TYR A 364 24.90 4.49 -30.45
C TYR A 364 24.27 3.11 -30.28
N TYR A 365 24.68 2.14 -31.09
CA TYR A 365 24.37 0.72 -30.85
C TYR A 365 25.64 -0.10 -30.65
N ASN A 366 25.53 -1.21 -29.91
CA ASN A 366 26.58 -2.23 -29.80
C ASN A 366 25.97 -3.63 -29.68
N ILE A 367 26.66 -4.63 -30.21
CA ILE A 367 26.23 -6.04 -30.13
C ILE A 367 27.01 -6.72 -29.00
N ASN A 368 26.27 -7.20 -28.01
CA ASN A 368 26.72 -7.71 -26.71
C ASN A 368 27.37 -6.62 -25.81
N LEU A 369 27.42 -6.88 -24.50
CA LEU A 369 28.03 -5.98 -23.52
C LEU A 369 29.53 -5.82 -23.79
N GLY A 370 30.02 -4.58 -23.79
CA GLY A 370 31.42 -4.26 -24.12
C GLY A 370 31.78 -4.36 -25.60
N GLY A 371 30.81 -4.65 -26.49
CA GLY A 371 31.01 -4.58 -27.94
C GLY A 371 31.25 -3.14 -28.44
N THR A 372 31.86 -3.02 -29.61
CA THR A 372 32.14 -1.72 -30.26
C THR A 372 30.86 -0.89 -30.43
N GLN A 373 30.89 0.36 -29.95
CA GLN A 373 29.82 1.33 -30.16
C GLN A 373 29.88 1.92 -31.57
N VAL A 374 28.73 1.87 -32.27
CA VAL A 374 28.55 2.42 -33.62
C VAL A 374 27.53 3.56 -33.55
N PRO A 375 27.91 4.81 -33.88
CA PRO A 375 26.99 5.94 -33.89
C PRO A 375 26.01 5.87 -35.07
N PHE A 376 24.81 6.41 -34.89
CA PHE A 376 23.85 6.63 -35.98
C PHE A 376 23.04 7.92 -35.79
N THR A 377 22.57 8.51 -36.88
CA THR A 377 22.01 9.89 -36.94
C THR A 377 20.60 9.96 -37.57
N LEU A 378 19.96 8.81 -37.76
CA LEU A 378 18.59 8.67 -38.23
C LEU A 378 17.79 7.85 -37.20
N ASN A 379 16.47 7.76 -37.38
CA ASN A 379 15.64 6.85 -36.58
C ASN A 379 15.84 5.35 -36.92
N GLN A 380 16.89 4.99 -37.67
CA GLN A 380 17.18 3.62 -38.09
C GLN A 380 18.67 3.36 -38.32
N PHE A 381 19.07 2.09 -38.25
CA PHE A 381 20.43 1.60 -38.55
C PHE A 381 20.39 0.14 -39.01
N ASP A 382 21.38 -0.30 -39.79
CA ASP A 382 21.48 -1.67 -40.31
C ASP A 382 22.52 -2.51 -39.55
N ILE A 383 22.24 -3.80 -39.39
CA ILE A 383 23.17 -4.82 -38.87
C ILE A 383 23.25 -5.98 -39.85
N ASN A 384 24.48 -6.42 -40.16
CA ASN A 384 24.72 -7.67 -40.89
C ASN A 384 24.93 -8.83 -39.91
N TRP A 385 23.90 -9.64 -39.70
CA TRP A 385 23.91 -10.83 -38.85
C TRP A 385 24.77 -11.98 -39.39
N ALA A 386 25.22 -11.94 -40.65
CA ALA A 386 26.22 -12.90 -41.14
C ALA A 386 27.57 -12.79 -40.39
N SER A 387 27.87 -11.64 -39.78
CA SER A 387 29.02 -11.46 -38.88
C SER A 387 28.77 -11.95 -37.45
N TYR A 388 27.53 -12.28 -37.10
CA TYR A 388 27.09 -12.67 -35.76
C TYR A 388 26.06 -13.83 -35.83
N PRO A 389 26.39 -14.98 -36.44
CA PRO A 389 25.41 -16.01 -36.83
C PRO A 389 24.57 -16.53 -35.66
N ASN A 390 25.21 -16.73 -34.50
CA ASN A 390 24.60 -17.21 -33.24
C ASN A 390 23.69 -16.16 -32.56
N GLY A 391 23.50 -14.98 -33.17
CA GLY A 391 22.83 -13.84 -32.60
C GLY A 391 23.62 -13.15 -31.48
N GLY A 392 22.92 -12.33 -30.69
CA GLY A 392 23.51 -11.53 -29.62
C GLY A 392 22.46 -10.76 -28.84
N VAL A 393 22.87 -9.82 -27.99
CA VAL A 393 21.99 -8.79 -27.45
C VAL A 393 22.38 -7.46 -28.07
N LEU A 394 21.49 -6.88 -28.85
CA LEU A 394 21.63 -5.54 -29.41
C LEU A 394 21.30 -4.52 -28.32
N TYR A 395 22.29 -3.76 -27.88
CA TYR A 395 22.09 -2.61 -27.00
C TYR A 395 22.00 -1.34 -27.84
N VAL A 396 21.07 -0.46 -27.50
CA VAL A 396 21.00 0.90 -28.05
C VAL A 396 21.02 1.88 -26.89
N THR A 397 21.92 2.85 -26.94
CA THR A 397 22.07 3.91 -25.94
C THR A 397 21.80 5.26 -26.59
N VAL A 398 20.97 6.07 -25.94
CA VAL A 398 20.74 7.48 -26.26
C VAL A 398 21.42 8.35 -25.20
N THR A 399 21.97 9.50 -25.62
CA THR A 399 22.49 10.55 -24.74
C THR A 399 21.84 11.87 -25.07
N ASP A 400 21.31 12.56 -24.05
CA ASP A 400 20.67 13.87 -24.21
C ASP A 400 21.68 15.04 -24.29
N ASN A 401 21.16 16.26 -24.45
CA ASN A 401 21.97 17.48 -24.50
C ASN A 401 22.68 17.83 -23.17
N ASN A 402 22.31 17.19 -22.06
CA ASN A 402 22.93 17.38 -20.76
C ASN A 402 23.99 16.30 -20.45
N GLY A 403 24.18 15.32 -21.35
CA GLY A 403 25.09 14.19 -21.15
C GLY A 403 24.45 13.00 -20.40
N CYS A 404 23.16 13.04 -20.11
CA CYS A 404 22.46 11.95 -19.43
C CYS A 404 22.10 10.84 -20.42
N THR A 405 22.39 9.60 -20.03
CA THR A 405 22.24 8.42 -20.90
C THR A 405 21.06 7.54 -20.50
N ALA A 406 20.47 6.86 -21.49
CA ALA A 406 19.54 5.75 -21.27
C ALA A 406 19.78 4.63 -22.29
N THR A 407 19.69 3.38 -21.84
CA THR A 407 19.96 2.20 -22.67
C THR A 407 18.77 1.23 -22.63
N ASP A 408 18.42 0.69 -23.80
CA ASP A 408 17.55 -0.48 -23.94
C ASP A 408 18.27 -1.62 -24.67
N SER A 409 17.68 -2.82 -24.65
CA SER A 409 18.32 -4.02 -25.19
C SER A 409 17.34 -5.01 -25.84
N LEU A 410 17.63 -5.39 -27.09
CA LEU A 410 16.89 -6.37 -27.87
C LEU A 410 17.71 -7.67 -28.02
N LYS A 411 17.18 -8.80 -27.54
CA LYS A 411 17.77 -10.12 -27.77
C LYS A 411 17.45 -10.60 -29.18
N VAL A 412 18.50 -10.88 -29.95
CA VAL A 412 18.41 -11.51 -31.28
C VAL A 412 18.96 -12.93 -31.18
N PHE A 413 18.21 -13.89 -31.71
CA PHE A 413 18.53 -15.31 -31.66
C PHE A 413 19.14 -15.82 -32.97
N GLU A 414 19.93 -16.88 -32.87
CA GLU A 414 20.32 -17.70 -34.01
C GLU A 414 19.08 -18.16 -34.81
N CYS A 415 19.18 -18.13 -36.13
CA CYS A 415 18.15 -18.63 -37.03
C CYS A 415 17.93 -20.13 -36.83
N CYS A 416 16.79 -20.53 -36.26
CA CYS A 416 16.55 -21.94 -35.93
C CYS A 416 16.43 -22.78 -37.20
N SER A 417 17.07 -23.95 -37.22
CA SER A 417 17.03 -24.92 -38.33
C SER A 417 16.93 -26.34 -37.77
N PHE A 418 16.32 -27.26 -38.52
CA PHE A 418 16.04 -28.62 -38.07
C PHE A 418 15.91 -29.57 -39.26
N GLU A 419 16.64 -30.69 -39.23
CA GLU A 419 16.51 -31.85 -40.15
C GLU A 419 16.41 -31.53 -41.67
N GLY A 420 16.91 -30.37 -42.11
CA GLY A 420 16.78 -29.90 -43.50
C GLY A 420 15.37 -29.43 -43.90
N LEU A 421 14.46 -29.23 -42.94
CA LEU A 421 13.11 -28.73 -43.18
C LEU A 421 13.12 -27.30 -43.77
N PRO A 422 12.14 -26.95 -44.63
CA PRO A 422 11.97 -25.58 -45.12
C PRO A 422 11.81 -24.57 -43.98
N GLN A 423 12.58 -23.49 -44.01
CA GLN A 423 12.44 -22.36 -43.07
C GLN A 423 11.39 -21.37 -43.60
N LYS A 424 10.58 -20.83 -42.68
CA LYS A 424 9.54 -19.82 -42.88
C LYS A 424 9.87 -18.65 -41.96
N ASN A 425 10.50 -17.62 -42.51
CA ASN A 425 11.13 -16.55 -41.74
C ASN A 425 10.32 -15.24 -41.89
N ASP A 426 9.58 -14.87 -40.84
CA ASP A 426 8.73 -13.66 -40.81
C ASP A 426 7.71 -13.55 -41.99
N GLU A 427 7.19 -14.69 -42.45
CA GLU A 427 6.28 -14.79 -43.60
C GLU A 427 4.85 -14.28 -43.32
N THR A 428 4.14 -13.88 -44.38
CA THR A 428 2.69 -13.60 -44.35
C THR A 428 1.94 -14.56 -45.27
N TRP A 429 0.94 -15.26 -44.74
CA TRP A 429 0.14 -16.25 -45.46
C TRP A 429 -1.29 -15.80 -45.71
N THR A 430 -1.71 -15.89 -46.97
CA THR A 430 -3.12 -15.80 -47.39
C THR A 430 -3.75 -17.19 -47.62
N THR A 431 -2.91 -18.22 -47.80
CA THR A 431 -3.26 -19.63 -48.04
C THR A 431 -2.31 -20.56 -47.27
N ALA A 432 -2.63 -21.86 -47.19
CA ALA A 432 -1.79 -22.84 -46.50
C ALA A 432 -0.60 -23.32 -47.36
N PRO A 433 0.59 -23.58 -46.78
CA PRO A 433 1.73 -24.14 -47.50
C PRO A 433 1.52 -25.62 -47.87
N SER A 434 2.16 -26.05 -48.95
CA SER A 434 2.27 -27.45 -49.36
C SER A 434 3.01 -28.31 -48.32
N ASP A 435 4.08 -27.77 -47.74
CA ASP A 435 5.08 -28.48 -46.96
C ASP A 435 4.46 -29.21 -45.75
N PRO A 436 4.69 -30.51 -45.55
CA PRO A 436 4.09 -31.27 -44.44
C PRO A 436 4.75 -30.95 -43.10
N ALA A 437 6.03 -30.59 -43.11
CA ALA A 437 6.79 -30.15 -41.94
C ALA A 437 7.69 -28.97 -42.34
N PHE A 438 7.81 -27.97 -41.46
CA PHE A 438 8.62 -26.77 -41.69
C PHE A 438 9.03 -26.09 -40.37
N VAL A 439 10.06 -25.25 -40.42
CA VAL A 439 10.53 -24.44 -39.29
C VAL A 439 10.02 -23.01 -39.43
N VAL A 440 9.52 -22.40 -38.35
CA VAL A 440 9.07 -21.00 -38.30
C VAL A 440 10.01 -20.18 -37.42
N ASN A 441 10.58 -19.12 -37.98
CA ASN A 441 11.35 -18.10 -37.25
C ASN A 441 10.63 -16.75 -37.33
N GLY A 442 10.66 -16.00 -36.23
CA GLY A 442 10.03 -14.67 -36.17
C GLY A 442 8.50 -14.73 -36.18
N ILE A 443 7.85 -13.84 -36.92
CA ILE A 443 6.39 -13.63 -36.89
C ILE A 443 5.73 -14.19 -38.15
N LEU A 444 5.06 -15.34 -38.02
CA LEU A 444 4.16 -15.87 -39.06
C LEU A 444 2.82 -15.14 -39.00
N THR A 445 2.51 -14.33 -40.01
CA THR A 445 1.29 -13.52 -40.05
C THR A 445 0.21 -14.18 -40.92
N ILE A 446 -0.95 -14.47 -40.33
CA ILE A 446 -2.12 -15.01 -41.04
C ILE A 446 -2.99 -13.86 -41.51
N ASN A 447 -3.01 -13.63 -42.83
CA ASN A 447 -3.71 -12.55 -43.52
C ASN A 447 -4.68 -13.09 -44.59
N GLY A 448 -5.26 -14.26 -44.31
CA GLY A 448 -6.24 -14.98 -45.11
C GLY A 448 -6.86 -16.11 -44.29
N ASN A 449 -7.89 -16.78 -44.80
CA ASN A 449 -8.48 -17.93 -44.11
C ASN A 449 -7.65 -19.19 -44.39
N VAL A 450 -6.74 -19.52 -43.47
CA VAL A 450 -5.74 -20.58 -43.61
C VAL A 450 -6.18 -21.83 -42.88
N ASN A 451 -6.21 -22.98 -43.57
CA ASN A 451 -6.53 -24.28 -42.97
C ASN A 451 -5.30 -25.19 -43.04
N LEU A 452 -4.74 -25.54 -41.88
CA LEU A 452 -3.62 -26.47 -41.74
C LEU A 452 -4.14 -27.82 -41.25
N SER A 453 -3.82 -28.87 -42.00
CA SER A 453 -4.17 -30.25 -41.68
C SER A 453 -2.97 -31.17 -41.85
N ASN A 454 -2.71 -32.03 -40.87
CA ASN A 454 -1.57 -32.98 -40.88
C ASN A 454 -0.21 -32.28 -41.05
N LYS A 455 0.05 -31.22 -40.27
CA LYS A 455 1.28 -30.41 -40.36
C LYS A 455 2.11 -30.49 -39.08
N GLU A 456 3.42 -30.64 -39.22
CA GLU A 456 4.38 -30.40 -38.13
C GLU A 456 5.00 -29.00 -38.26
N MET A 457 4.94 -28.22 -37.19
CA MET A 457 5.39 -26.84 -37.15
C MET A 457 6.42 -26.67 -36.03
N ASN A 458 7.65 -26.38 -36.43
CA ASN A 458 8.82 -26.36 -35.59
C ASN A 458 9.26 -24.92 -35.33
N PHE A 459 9.11 -24.41 -34.11
CA PHE A 459 9.30 -22.99 -33.83
C PHE A 459 10.69 -22.68 -33.25
N GLY A 460 11.29 -21.59 -33.76
CA GLY A 460 12.47 -20.96 -33.18
C GLY A 460 12.16 -20.14 -31.92
N PRO A 461 13.19 -19.64 -31.22
CA PRO A 461 13.02 -18.88 -29.97
C PRO A 461 12.15 -17.64 -30.17
N ASN A 462 11.18 -17.42 -29.29
CA ASN A 462 10.20 -16.33 -29.38
C ASN A 462 9.42 -16.22 -30.72
N ALA A 463 9.48 -17.22 -31.60
CA ALA A 463 8.67 -17.23 -32.82
C ALA A 463 7.17 -17.29 -32.48
N LYS A 464 6.30 -16.74 -33.33
CA LYS A 464 4.86 -16.67 -33.06
C LYS A 464 4.00 -16.66 -34.30
N ILE A 465 2.75 -17.08 -34.14
CA ILE A 465 1.70 -16.86 -35.12
C ILE A 465 0.90 -15.62 -34.72
N LEU A 466 0.65 -14.72 -35.66
CA LEU A 466 -0.21 -13.54 -35.50
C LEU A 466 -1.40 -13.65 -36.45
N ILE A 467 -2.62 -13.72 -35.93
CA ILE A 467 -3.84 -13.72 -36.75
C ILE A 467 -4.34 -12.28 -36.88
N ASN A 468 -4.37 -11.77 -38.13
CA ASN A 468 -4.86 -10.43 -38.42
C ASN A 468 -6.40 -10.35 -38.32
N PRO A 469 -6.97 -9.14 -38.11
CA PRO A 469 -8.41 -8.94 -38.02
C PRO A 469 -9.17 -9.49 -39.23
N SER A 470 -10.37 -10.03 -39.00
CA SER A 470 -11.26 -10.64 -40.01
C SER A 470 -10.84 -12.03 -40.54
N TYR A 471 -9.70 -12.58 -40.13
CA TYR A 471 -9.17 -13.85 -40.64
C TYR A 471 -9.25 -15.00 -39.62
N THR A 472 -9.26 -16.23 -40.15
CA THR A 472 -9.31 -17.46 -39.36
C THR A 472 -8.14 -18.39 -39.68
N LEU A 473 -7.50 -18.92 -38.63
CA LEU A 473 -6.59 -20.06 -38.73
C LEU A 473 -7.28 -21.33 -38.21
N THR A 474 -7.36 -22.38 -39.02
CA THR A 474 -7.81 -23.71 -38.59
C THR A 474 -6.62 -24.66 -38.48
N LEU A 475 -6.53 -25.40 -37.38
CA LEU A 475 -5.54 -26.45 -37.11
C LEU A 475 -6.25 -27.79 -36.87
N SER A 476 -5.92 -28.81 -37.66
CA SER A 476 -6.47 -30.18 -37.55
C SER A 476 -5.35 -31.22 -37.62
N ASN A 477 -5.25 -32.11 -36.64
CA ASN A 477 -4.19 -33.13 -36.54
C ASN A 477 -2.78 -32.56 -36.80
N CYS A 478 -2.48 -31.41 -36.19
CA CYS A 478 -1.20 -30.72 -36.34
C CYS A 478 -0.36 -30.80 -35.06
N THR A 479 0.96 -30.64 -35.18
CA THR A 479 1.91 -30.68 -34.06
C THR A 479 2.71 -29.39 -34.06
N LEU A 480 2.58 -28.56 -33.02
CA LEU A 480 3.24 -27.26 -32.89
C LEU A 480 4.20 -27.31 -31.69
N LYS A 481 5.52 -27.28 -31.93
CA LYS A 481 6.54 -27.48 -30.88
C LYS A 481 7.72 -26.52 -31.02
N ALA A 482 8.35 -26.16 -29.91
CA ALA A 482 9.70 -25.56 -29.93
C ALA A 482 10.72 -26.60 -30.43
N VAL A 483 11.77 -26.14 -31.11
CA VAL A 483 12.90 -27.00 -31.50
C VAL A 483 14.25 -26.48 -31.03
N CYS A 484 14.46 -25.17 -31.05
CA CYS A 484 15.59 -24.57 -30.36
C CYS A 484 15.38 -24.63 -28.83
N ARG A 485 16.45 -24.49 -28.03
CA ARG A 485 16.44 -24.68 -26.56
C ARG A 485 15.56 -23.70 -25.76
N VAL A 486 14.90 -22.75 -26.43
CA VAL A 486 14.11 -21.68 -25.82
C VAL A 486 12.71 -21.72 -26.43
N MET A 487 11.69 -21.58 -25.59
CA MET A 487 10.29 -21.57 -26.00
C MET A 487 9.98 -20.56 -27.11
N TRP A 488 9.00 -20.93 -27.94
CA TRP A 488 8.32 -20.01 -28.84
C TRP A 488 7.22 -19.25 -28.08
N ASP A 489 6.76 -18.11 -28.60
CA ASP A 489 5.86 -17.23 -27.83
C ASP A 489 4.42 -17.76 -27.81
N GLY A 490 3.83 -18.05 -28.99
CA GLY A 490 2.49 -18.66 -29.10
C GLY A 490 1.68 -18.22 -30.32
N ILE A 491 0.36 -18.42 -30.27
CA ILE A 491 -0.61 -17.98 -31.29
C ILE A 491 -1.41 -16.79 -30.75
N PHE A 492 -1.38 -15.65 -31.45
CA PHE A 492 -2.00 -14.40 -31.04
C PHE A 492 -3.24 -14.07 -31.89
N ILE A 493 -4.36 -13.83 -31.20
CA ILE A 493 -5.68 -13.51 -31.77
C ILE A 493 -6.06 -12.13 -31.20
N ASN A 494 -5.93 -11.07 -32.01
CA ASN A 494 -5.82 -9.70 -31.47
C ASN A 494 -7.06 -8.80 -31.63
N GLN A 495 -8.12 -9.28 -32.30
CA GLN A 495 -9.40 -8.57 -32.47
C GLN A 495 -10.59 -9.53 -32.49
N SER A 496 -11.77 -9.05 -32.08
CA SER A 496 -13.01 -9.82 -31.94
C SER A 496 -13.53 -10.50 -33.21
N ASN A 497 -13.07 -10.06 -34.39
CA ASN A 497 -13.40 -10.65 -35.69
C ASN A 497 -12.30 -11.56 -36.27
N SER A 498 -11.19 -11.76 -35.56
CA SER A 498 -10.17 -12.78 -35.88
C SER A 498 -10.41 -14.05 -35.07
N SER A 499 -10.11 -15.23 -35.63
CA SER A 499 -10.35 -16.49 -34.92
C SER A 499 -9.32 -17.61 -35.13
N LEU A 500 -9.23 -18.50 -34.15
CA LEU A 500 -8.43 -19.72 -34.15
C LEU A 500 -9.33 -20.94 -33.87
N ILE A 501 -9.35 -21.90 -34.79
CA ILE A 501 -10.06 -23.16 -34.61
C ILE A 501 -9.03 -24.27 -34.46
N VAL A 502 -9.05 -25.02 -33.36
CA VAL A 502 -8.11 -26.11 -33.08
C VAL A 502 -8.89 -27.39 -32.80
N ASN A 503 -8.61 -28.45 -33.57
CA ASN A 503 -9.35 -29.69 -33.47
C ASN A 503 -8.53 -30.95 -33.79
N ASN A 504 -9.16 -32.10 -33.60
CA ASN A 504 -8.75 -33.42 -34.08
C ASN A 504 -7.30 -33.78 -33.73
N ASN A 505 -7.04 -34.14 -32.46
CA ASN A 505 -5.71 -34.56 -31.99
C ASN A 505 -4.57 -33.52 -32.10
N THR A 506 -4.86 -32.25 -32.44
CA THR A 506 -3.82 -31.22 -32.56
C THR A 506 -3.10 -30.99 -31.22
N GLN A 507 -1.78 -30.91 -31.27
CA GLN A 507 -0.89 -30.76 -30.13
C GLN A 507 -0.17 -29.40 -30.20
N ILE A 508 -0.12 -28.65 -29.10
CA ILE A 508 0.60 -27.38 -28.98
C ILE A 508 1.47 -27.42 -27.72
N HIS A 509 2.80 -27.42 -27.90
CA HIS A 509 3.75 -27.70 -26.84
C HIS A 509 5.01 -26.81 -26.83
N ASN A 510 5.59 -26.70 -25.64
CA ASN A 510 6.76 -25.87 -25.33
C ASN A 510 6.65 -24.39 -25.77
N ALA A 511 5.45 -23.84 -25.72
CA ALA A 511 5.19 -22.42 -25.90
C ALA A 511 5.19 -21.69 -24.55
N LYS A 512 5.60 -20.42 -24.58
CA LYS A 512 5.54 -19.50 -23.45
C LYS A 512 4.09 -19.13 -23.11
N ASN A 513 3.29 -18.84 -24.14
CA ASN A 513 1.90 -18.39 -24.09
C ASN A 513 1.09 -19.05 -25.22
N ALA A 514 0.88 -20.37 -25.20
CA ALA A 514 0.47 -21.16 -26.38
C ALA A 514 -0.68 -20.57 -27.21
N ILE A 515 -1.73 -20.06 -26.56
CA ILE A 515 -2.81 -19.27 -27.20
C ILE A 515 -3.04 -17.97 -26.40
N VAL A 516 -3.04 -16.83 -27.10
CA VAL A 516 -3.31 -15.50 -26.54
C VAL A 516 -4.47 -14.84 -27.28
N SER A 517 -5.59 -14.67 -26.58
CA SER A 517 -6.74 -13.87 -27.01
C SER A 517 -6.68 -12.48 -26.39
N ASN A 518 -6.58 -11.45 -27.24
CA ASN A 518 -6.74 -10.04 -26.86
C ASN A 518 -7.96 -9.44 -27.56
N ASN A 519 -8.62 -8.45 -26.96
CA ASN A 519 -9.74 -7.70 -27.56
C ASN A 519 -10.87 -8.62 -28.07
N CYS A 520 -11.22 -9.63 -27.27
CA CYS A 520 -12.18 -10.69 -27.59
C CYS A 520 -11.83 -11.64 -28.76
N GLY A 521 -10.56 -11.75 -29.18
CA GLY A 521 -10.14 -12.69 -30.23
C GLY A 521 -10.57 -14.15 -30.00
N ILE A 522 -11.32 -14.72 -30.95
CA ILE A 522 -12.10 -15.94 -30.70
C ILE A 522 -11.22 -17.19 -30.88
N TYR A 523 -11.20 -18.09 -29.89
CA TYR A 523 -10.66 -19.46 -30.07
C TYR A 523 -11.76 -20.51 -29.93
N GLN A 524 -11.61 -21.66 -30.61
CA GLN A 524 -12.50 -22.81 -30.48
C GLN A 524 -11.68 -24.11 -30.43
N LEU A 525 -11.63 -24.74 -29.25
CA LEU A 525 -10.88 -25.97 -28.98
C LEU A 525 -11.85 -27.16 -28.77
N SER A 526 -11.67 -28.23 -29.54
CA SER A 526 -12.56 -29.41 -29.55
C SER A 526 -11.85 -30.68 -30.06
N ASN A 527 -12.47 -31.85 -29.90
CA ASN A 527 -11.97 -33.11 -30.48
C ASN A 527 -10.51 -33.47 -30.12
N ASN A 528 -10.21 -33.58 -28.81
CA ASN A 528 -8.93 -34.08 -28.28
C ASN A 528 -7.72 -33.18 -28.59
N VAL A 529 -7.82 -31.87 -28.30
CA VAL A 529 -6.65 -30.96 -28.33
C VAL A 529 -5.75 -31.22 -27.12
N ILE A 530 -4.44 -31.21 -27.32
CA ILE A 530 -3.45 -31.35 -26.25
C ILE A 530 -2.59 -30.08 -26.18
N LEU A 531 -2.55 -29.45 -25.01
CA LEU A 531 -1.68 -28.31 -24.69
C LEU A 531 -0.68 -28.80 -23.62
N GLU A 532 0.59 -28.97 -23.97
CA GLU A 532 1.55 -29.74 -23.15
C GLU A 532 2.89 -29.03 -22.92
N ALA A 533 3.40 -29.07 -21.69
CA ALA A 533 4.71 -28.51 -21.31
C ALA A 533 4.94 -27.03 -21.70
N ASN A 534 3.84 -26.30 -21.91
CA ASN A 534 3.82 -24.86 -22.09
C ASN A 534 4.01 -24.17 -20.72
N TYR A 535 4.48 -22.94 -20.69
CA TYR A 535 4.50 -22.15 -19.45
C TYR A 535 3.10 -21.65 -19.10
N LYS A 536 2.40 -21.03 -20.07
CA LYS A 536 0.97 -20.71 -20.04
C LYS A 536 0.29 -21.30 -21.27
N ASN A 537 -0.88 -21.91 -21.09
CA ASN A 537 -1.58 -22.59 -22.19
C ASN A 537 -2.58 -21.67 -22.91
N ILE A 538 -3.50 -21.03 -22.19
CA ILE A 538 -4.43 -20.04 -22.76
C ILE A 538 -4.41 -18.76 -21.92
N ILE A 539 -4.41 -17.60 -22.59
CA ILE A 539 -4.56 -16.28 -21.97
C ILE A 539 -5.72 -15.56 -22.67
N VAL A 540 -6.66 -15.02 -21.89
CA VAL A 540 -7.77 -14.19 -22.37
C VAL A 540 -7.70 -12.85 -21.66
N SER A 541 -7.24 -11.81 -22.36
CA SER A 541 -7.09 -10.46 -21.82
C SER A 541 -7.98 -9.45 -22.54
N THR A 542 -8.61 -8.56 -21.77
CA THR A 542 -9.36 -7.39 -22.26
C THR A 542 -10.47 -7.76 -23.25
N CYS A 543 -11.67 -8.02 -22.74
CA CYS A 543 -12.85 -8.22 -23.58
C CYS A 543 -14.07 -7.54 -22.92
N PRO A 544 -14.53 -6.38 -23.42
CA PRO A 544 -15.62 -5.61 -22.80
C PRO A 544 -17.03 -6.19 -23.05
N THR A 545 -17.12 -7.30 -23.78
CA THR A 545 -18.36 -8.04 -24.06
C THR A 545 -18.25 -9.47 -23.54
N SER A 546 -19.35 -10.23 -23.58
CA SER A 546 -19.27 -11.68 -23.39
C SER A 546 -18.33 -12.32 -24.41
N PHE A 547 -17.41 -13.15 -23.94
CA PHE A 547 -16.41 -13.81 -24.78
C PHE A 547 -17.01 -15.02 -25.48
N ASN A 548 -16.86 -15.08 -26.81
CA ASN A 548 -17.50 -16.09 -27.67
C ASN A 548 -16.55 -17.23 -28.09
N GLY A 549 -15.43 -17.41 -27.37
CA GLY A 549 -14.56 -18.57 -27.54
C GLY A 549 -15.00 -19.78 -26.72
N SER A 550 -14.52 -20.97 -27.06
CA SER A 550 -14.91 -22.22 -26.41
C SER A 550 -13.73 -23.20 -26.26
N VAL A 551 -13.76 -24.01 -25.19
CA VAL A 551 -12.79 -25.07 -24.95
C VAL A 551 -13.48 -26.31 -24.39
N SER A 552 -13.31 -27.42 -25.10
CA SER A 552 -13.97 -28.69 -24.81
C SER A 552 -13.07 -29.86 -25.24
N LYS A 553 -13.20 -31.00 -24.55
CA LYS A 553 -12.43 -32.23 -24.83
C LYS A 553 -10.93 -31.94 -25.02
N THR A 554 -10.37 -31.09 -24.16
CA THR A 554 -8.99 -30.57 -24.24
C THR A 554 -8.19 -30.97 -23.01
N THR A 555 -6.98 -31.46 -23.23
CA THR A 555 -6.03 -31.86 -22.18
C THR A 555 -4.93 -30.81 -22.04
N PHE A 556 -4.82 -30.21 -20.85
CA PHE A 556 -3.77 -29.28 -20.46
C PHE A 556 -2.77 -30.05 -19.58
N ASN A 557 -1.68 -30.53 -20.17
CA ASN A 557 -0.67 -31.33 -19.48
C ASN A 557 0.51 -30.46 -18.99
N GLY A 558 0.52 -30.14 -17.70
CA GLY A 558 1.58 -29.37 -17.07
C GLY A 558 2.85 -30.19 -16.81
N ALA A 559 4.01 -29.58 -17.06
CA ALA A 559 5.31 -30.20 -16.81
C ALA A 559 5.94 -29.69 -15.50
N THR A 560 6.68 -30.55 -14.80
CA THR A 560 7.48 -30.20 -13.61
C THR A 560 8.81 -29.53 -13.96
N GLN A 561 9.30 -29.76 -15.18
CA GLN A 561 10.41 -29.03 -15.79
C GLN A 561 9.97 -28.54 -17.16
N ILE A 562 10.15 -27.25 -17.43
CA ILE A 562 9.87 -26.60 -18.71
C ILE A 562 11.16 -26.20 -19.43
N MET A 563 11.04 -25.95 -20.73
CA MET A 563 12.11 -25.39 -21.57
C MET A 563 12.42 -23.93 -21.17
N ASP A 564 13.66 -23.47 -21.42
CA ASP A 564 14.08 -22.10 -21.17
C ASP A 564 13.18 -21.07 -21.88
N GLN A 565 13.09 -19.86 -21.35
CA GLN A 565 12.24 -18.78 -21.88
C GLN A 565 13.00 -17.47 -21.99
N TYR A 566 12.55 -16.58 -22.87
CA TYR A 566 13.08 -15.22 -22.97
C TYR A 566 11.98 -14.14 -22.85
N PRO A 567 12.17 -13.08 -22.02
CA PRO A 567 13.22 -12.96 -21.02
C PRO A 567 13.14 -14.11 -19.98
N PRO A 568 14.26 -14.50 -19.35
CA PRO A 568 14.26 -15.56 -18.35
C PRO A 568 13.33 -15.24 -17.18
N ILE A 569 12.67 -16.29 -16.68
CA ILE A 569 11.80 -16.23 -15.50
C ILE A 569 12.22 -17.32 -14.52
N LEU A 570 12.00 -17.10 -13.22
CA LEU A 570 12.38 -18.05 -12.16
C LEU A 570 11.40 -19.24 -12.03
N SER A 571 10.60 -19.56 -13.06
CA SER A 571 9.71 -20.72 -13.04
C SER A 571 10.37 -21.93 -13.69
N THR A 572 10.26 -23.08 -13.03
CA THR A 572 10.62 -24.39 -13.58
C THR A 572 9.42 -25.15 -14.15
N ARG A 573 8.17 -24.72 -13.90
CA ARG A 573 6.97 -25.52 -14.21
C ARG A 573 5.86 -24.77 -14.96
N THR A 574 4.92 -25.52 -15.52
CA THR A 574 3.69 -24.97 -16.14
C THR A 574 2.87 -24.22 -15.09
N TYR A 575 2.70 -22.92 -15.32
CA TYR A 575 2.09 -21.99 -14.37
C TYR A 575 0.57 -21.97 -14.48
N SER A 576 0.00 -21.95 -15.69
CA SER A 576 -1.44 -21.81 -15.85
C SER A 576 -2.05 -22.57 -17.04
N GLY A 577 -3.20 -23.20 -16.79
CA GLY A 577 -4.11 -23.70 -17.83
C GLY A 577 -4.76 -22.54 -18.58
N ILE A 578 -5.65 -21.79 -17.93
CA ILE A 578 -6.27 -20.59 -18.52
C ILE A 578 -6.09 -19.39 -17.58
N GLU A 579 -5.51 -18.28 -18.08
CA GLU A 579 -5.59 -16.98 -17.43
C GLU A 579 -6.69 -16.11 -18.08
N ILE A 580 -7.48 -15.45 -17.25
CA ILE A 580 -8.63 -14.62 -17.65
C ILE A 580 -8.48 -13.28 -16.93
N ASN A 581 -8.45 -12.17 -17.68
CA ASN A 581 -8.19 -10.83 -17.14
C ASN A 581 -9.00 -9.75 -17.86
N ASN A 582 -9.79 -8.97 -17.11
CA ASN A 582 -10.66 -7.90 -17.64
C ASN A 582 -11.59 -8.35 -18.79
N VAL A 583 -12.28 -9.48 -18.59
CA VAL A 583 -13.28 -10.06 -19.50
C VAL A 583 -14.68 -9.87 -18.92
N GLU A 584 -15.64 -9.38 -19.70
CA GLU A 584 -16.97 -9.09 -19.16
C GLU A 584 -17.71 -10.37 -18.75
N SER A 585 -17.71 -11.42 -19.58
CA SER A 585 -18.05 -12.78 -19.14
C SER A 585 -17.42 -13.87 -20.01
N ILE A 586 -17.15 -15.04 -19.43
CA ILE A 586 -16.57 -16.21 -20.14
C ILE A 586 -17.03 -17.52 -19.50
N VAL A 587 -17.22 -18.54 -20.33
CA VAL A 587 -17.53 -19.92 -19.92
C VAL A 587 -16.34 -20.84 -20.23
N VAL A 588 -15.92 -21.66 -19.28
CA VAL A 588 -14.84 -22.65 -19.45
C VAL A 588 -15.39 -24.07 -19.32
N GLY A 589 -15.28 -24.83 -20.41
CA GLY A 589 -15.81 -26.18 -20.53
C GLY A 589 -17.15 -26.23 -21.29
N ASN A 590 -17.79 -27.41 -21.28
CA ASN A 590 -18.95 -27.68 -22.15
C ASN A 590 -20.03 -28.48 -21.40
N THR A 591 -21.27 -27.99 -21.51
CA THR A 591 -22.47 -28.45 -20.80
C THR A 591 -23.34 -29.44 -21.57
N THR A 592 -22.92 -29.86 -22.76
CA THR A 592 -23.74 -30.72 -23.66
C THR A 592 -23.54 -32.21 -23.45
N LEU A 593 -22.31 -32.67 -23.21
CA LEU A 593 -21.92 -34.08 -23.11
C LEU A 593 -20.80 -34.26 -22.08
N ALA A 594 -20.88 -35.32 -21.26
CA ALA A 594 -19.83 -35.64 -20.27
C ALA A 594 -18.46 -35.86 -20.94
N ASP A 595 -18.42 -36.53 -22.10
CA ASP A 595 -17.22 -36.84 -22.89
C ASP A 595 -16.50 -35.60 -23.47
N ASN A 596 -17.11 -34.41 -23.39
CA ASN A 596 -16.51 -33.14 -23.79
C ASN A 596 -15.72 -32.46 -22.64
N ARG A 597 -15.40 -33.23 -21.60
CA ARG A 597 -14.66 -32.79 -20.41
C ARG A 597 -13.23 -32.35 -20.74
N ASN A 598 -12.80 -31.24 -20.15
CA ASN A 598 -11.39 -30.84 -20.16
C ASN A 598 -10.64 -31.42 -18.95
N VAL A 599 -9.34 -31.63 -19.11
CA VAL A 599 -8.46 -32.13 -18.05
C VAL A 599 -7.30 -31.17 -17.85
N PHE A 600 -7.12 -30.67 -16.64
CA PHE A 600 -5.97 -29.85 -16.20
C PHE A 600 -5.11 -30.69 -15.26
N TYR A 601 -3.87 -30.98 -15.64
CA TYR A 601 -2.96 -31.85 -14.88
C TYR A 601 -1.66 -31.14 -14.52
N ASN A 602 -1.19 -31.28 -13.28
CA ASN A 602 0.19 -30.98 -12.86
C ASN A 602 0.72 -29.56 -13.20
N MET A 603 -0.07 -28.52 -12.91
CA MET A 603 0.32 -27.10 -13.05
C MET A 603 0.23 -26.36 -11.71
N ASP A 604 0.60 -25.08 -11.66
CA ASP A 604 0.37 -24.24 -10.47
C ASP A 604 -1.10 -23.80 -10.35
N PHE A 605 -1.73 -23.47 -11.47
CA PHE A 605 -3.13 -23.02 -11.51
C PHE A 605 -3.90 -23.63 -12.70
N GLY A 606 -5.05 -24.25 -12.45
CA GLY A 606 -5.94 -24.71 -13.52
C GLY A 606 -6.58 -23.54 -14.29
N ILE A 607 -7.43 -22.77 -13.61
CA ILE A 607 -8.00 -21.51 -14.10
C ILE A 607 -7.62 -20.37 -13.14
N LYS A 608 -7.15 -19.26 -13.70
CA LYS A 608 -6.88 -18.00 -12.99
C LYS A 608 -7.81 -16.91 -13.49
N ASN A 609 -8.69 -16.42 -12.63
CA ASN A 609 -9.71 -15.43 -12.97
C ASN A 609 -9.47 -14.10 -12.24
N TYR A 610 -9.21 -13.05 -12.98
CA TYR A 610 -9.00 -11.70 -12.47
C TYR A 610 -9.99 -10.72 -13.09
N TYR A 611 -10.70 -9.96 -12.24
CA TYR A 611 -11.59 -8.85 -12.63
C TYR A 611 -12.76 -9.23 -13.58
N SER A 612 -13.07 -10.52 -13.74
CA SER A 612 -13.94 -11.04 -14.81
C SER A 612 -15.09 -11.91 -14.27
N ASN A 613 -16.22 -11.97 -14.99
CA ASN A 613 -17.29 -12.94 -14.67
C ASN A 613 -16.93 -14.30 -15.30
N LEU A 614 -17.03 -15.38 -14.52
CA LEU A 614 -16.59 -16.71 -14.94
C LEU A 614 -17.63 -17.79 -14.61
N GLU A 615 -17.92 -18.64 -15.59
CA GLU A 615 -18.64 -19.90 -15.38
C GLU A 615 -17.76 -21.12 -15.75
N VAL A 616 -17.76 -22.17 -14.93
CA VAL A 616 -16.87 -23.34 -15.10
C VAL A 616 -17.67 -24.64 -15.01
N TYR A 617 -17.66 -25.44 -16.08
CA TYR A 617 -18.50 -26.64 -16.21
C TYR A 617 -17.74 -27.83 -16.82
N ASN A 618 -17.93 -29.02 -16.24
CA ASN A 618 -17.42 -30.27 -16.81
C ASN A 618 -15.89 -30.28 -17.03
N ASN A 619 -15.12 -29.78 -16.07
CA ASN A 619 -13.65 -29.85 -16.07
C ASN A 619 -13.13 -30.80 -14.97
N THR A 620 -11.97 -31.39 -15.15
CA THR A 620 -11.20 -32.08 -14.10
C THR A 620 -9.91 -31.32 -13.83
N PHE A 621 -9.61 -31.05 -12.56
CA PHE A 621 -8.36 -30.49 -12.07
C PHE A 621 -7.65 -31.56 -11.25
N GLN A 622 -6.42 -31.91 -11.62
CA GLN A 622 -5.69 -33.05 -11.06
C GLN A 622 -4.23 -32.70 -10.72
N ASN A 623 -3.76 -33.12 -9.54
CA ASN A 623 -2.38 -33.00 -9.10
C ASN A 623 -1.85 -31.54 -9.04
N MET A 624 -2.66 -30.63 -8.46
CA MET A 624 -2.26 -29.25 -8.18
C MET A 624 -1.55 -29.18 -6.80
N SER A 625 -0.49 -29.96 -6.64
CA SER A 625 0.02 -30.40 -5.32
C SER A 625 1.20 -29.60 -4.75
N TYR A 626 1.75 -28.63 -5.50
CA TYR A 626 2.90 -27.81 -5.07
C TYR A 626 2.46 -26.44 -4.54
N GLY A 627 1.39 -26.43 -3.74
CA GLY A 627 0.85 -25.21 -3.13
C GLY A 627 1.73 -24.66 -2.00
N SER A 628 1.70 -23.35 -1.84
CA SER A 628 2.23 -22.67 -0.65
C SER A 628 1.10 -22.41 0.36
N LEU A 629 1.50 -22.13 1.61
CA LEU A 629 0.59 -21.70 2.67
C LEU A 629 0.28 -20.18 2.62
N SER A 630 0.51 -19.49 1.49
CA SER A 630 0.31 -18.05 1.38
C SER A 630 -1.17 -17.67 1.18
N TYR A 631 -1.52 -16.45 1.58
CA TYR A 631 -2.82 -15.83 1.30
C TYR A 631 -2.60 -14.49 0.58
N PRO A 632 -3.06 -14.31 -0.67
CA PRO A 632 -3.65 -15.34 -1.54
C PRO A 632 -2.64 -16.46 -1.92
N PRO A 633 -3.10 -17.63 -2.40
CA PRO A 633 -2.22 -18.73 -2.80
C PRO A 633 -1.31 -18.37 -3.98
N SER A 634 -0.02 -18.70 -3.87
CA SER A 634 0.95 -18.51 -4.97
C SER A 634 0.98 -19.66 -5.99
N SER A 635 0.41 -20.81 -5.65
CA SER A 635 0.43 -22.05 -6.44
C SER A 635 -0.55 -23.09 -5.88
N GLY A 636 -0.80 -24.17 -6.62
CA GLY A 636 -1.52 -25.36 -6.18
C GLY A 636 -3.06 -25.26 -6.23
N VAL A 637 -3.61 -24.44 -7.12
CA VAL A 637 -5.05 -24.14 -7.15
C VAL A 637 -5.75 -24.71 -8.39
N GLY A 638 -6.88 -25.40 -8.21
CA GLY A 638 -7.76 -25.79 -9.32
C GLY A 638 -8.36 -24.56 -10.01
N ILE A 639 -9.09 -23.74 -9.27
CA ILE A 639 -9.62 -22.43 -9.72
C ILE A 639 -9.28 -21.35 -8.69
N ILE A 640 -8.56 -20.31 -9.10
CA ILE A 640 -8.38 -19.07 -8.31
C ILE A 640 -9.18 -17.94 -8.95
N SER A 641 -9.92 -17.17 -8.14
CA SER A 641 -10.80 -16.10 -8.63
C SER A 641 -10.81 -14.86 -7.73
N THR A 642 -10.43 -13.72 -8.29
CA THR A 642 -10.32 -12.43 -7.57
C THR A 642 -11.05 -11.33 -8.35
N ALA A 643 -11.96 -10.58 -7.72
CA ALA A 643 -12.46 -9.34 -8.29
C ALA A 643 -11.79 -8.10 -7.66
N GLY A 644 -11.58 -7.09 -8.49
CA GLY A 644 -11.10 -5.79 -8.05
C GLY A 644 -12.08 -5.09 -7.11
N LYS A 645 -11.56 -4.16 -6.31
CA LYS A 645 -12.30 -3.46 -5.23
C LYS A 645 -13.50 -2.61 -5.68
N PHE A 646 -13.80 -2.53 -6.97
CA PHE A 646 -14.67 -1.47 -7.54
C PHE A 646 -15.86 -1.96 -8.38
N THR A 647 -15.84 -3.19 -8.90
CA THR A 647 -16.94 -3.71 -9.76
C THR A 647 -17.35 -5.12 -9.31
N PRO A 648 -18.63 -5.35 -8.93
CA PRO A 648 -19.13 -6.69 -8.65
C PRO A 648 -18.93 -7.64 -9.84
N LYS A 649 -18.41 -8.84 -9.59
CA LYS A 649 -18.33 -9.93 -10.56
C LYS A 649 -18.91 -11.22 -9.97
N ASN A 650 -19.16 -12.19 -10.83
CA ASN A 650 -19.80 -13.47 -10.50
C ASN A 650 -18.85 -14.61 -10.84
N ILE A 651 -18.73 -15.60 -9.95
CA ILE A 651 -18.15 -16.90 -10.26
C ILE A 651 -19.17 -18.01 -10.01
N THR A 652 -19.40 -18.81 -11.05
CA THR A 652 -20.22 -20.03 -11.01
C THR A 652 -19.34 -21.23 -11.31
N VAL A 653 -19.18 -22.14 -10.35
CA VAL A 653 -18.52 -23.43 -10.54
C VAL A 653 -19.60 -24.52 -10.42
N GLY A 654 -19.77 -25.29 -11.49
CA GLY A 654 -20.73 -26.39 -11.57
C GLY A 654 -22.20 -25.96 -11.63
N GLY A 655 -23.11 -26.91 -11.92
CA GLY A 655 -24.54 -26.65 -11.91
C GLY A 655 -25.40 -27.56 -12.80
N ILE A 656 -26.56 -27.02 -13.20
CA ILE A 656 -27.40 -27.55 -14.28
C ILE A 656 -27.48 -26.48 -15.37
N SER A 657 -27.32 -26.90 -16.63
CA SER A 657 -28.06 -26.30 -17.74
C SER A 657 -28.93 -27.39 -18.37
N ASN A 658 -30.24 -27.15 -18.48
CA ASN A 658 -31.20 -27.98 -19.24
C ASN A 658 -31.16 -29.51 -18.96
N GLY A 659 -30.85 -29.91 -17.72
CA GLY A 659 -30.88 -31.31 -17.27
C GLY A 659 -29.57 -32.10 -17.40
N THR A 660 -28.53 -31.54 -18.03
CA THR A 660 -27.23 -32.22 -18.20
C THR A 660 -26.35 -32.15 -16.94
N PHE A 661 -25.53 -33.18 -16.72
CA PHE A 661 -24.61 -33.30 -15.58
C PHE A 661 -23.31 -32.48 -15.78
N ASN A 662 -23.33 -31.22 -15.36
CA ASN A 662 -22.23 -30.27 -15.59
C ASN A 662 -21.28 -30.15 -14.39
N THR A 663 -20.80 -31.28 -13.85
CA THR A 663 -20.01 -31.32 -12.61
C THR A 663 -18.51 -31.18 -12.86
N ASN A 664 -17.81 -30.36 -12.07
CA ASN A 664 -16.35 -30.32 -12.07
C ASN A 664 -15.81 -31.34 -11.05
N LYS A 665 -14.55 -31.75 -11.27
CA LYS A 665 -13.85 -32.73 -10.44
C LYS A 665 -12.50 -32.14 -10.01
N PHE A 666 -12.18 -32.23 -8.73
CA PHE A 666 -10.92 -31.74 -8.15
C PHE A 666 -10.25 -32.91 -7.43
N GLU A 667 -9.05 -33.29 -7.87
CA GLU A 667 -8.34 -34.49 -7.40
C GLU A 667 -6.90 -34.15 -7.04
N SER A 668 -6.47 -34.42 -5.81
CA SER A 668 -5.11 -34.05 -5.35
C SER A 668 -4.77 -32.59 -5.65
N CYS A 669 -5.65 -31.67 -5.26
CA CYS A 669 -5.42 -30.23 -5.34
C CYS A 669 -5.12 -29.69 -3.94
N PHE A 670 -4.08 -28.85 -3.80
CA PHE A 670 -3.77 -28.20 -2.52
C PHE A 670 -4.90 -27.24 -2.12
N TRP A 671 -5.41 -26.51 -3.12
CA TRP A 671 -6.61 -25.69 -3.09
C TRP A 671 -7.56 -26.13 -4.22
N GLY A 672 -8.80 -26.51 -3.91
CA GLY A 672 -9.77 -26.86 -4.94
C GLY A 672 -10.30 -25.63 -5.68
N VAL A 673 -11.13 -24.85 -5.00
CA VAL A 673 -11.55 -23.50 -5.42
C VAL A 673 -11.13 -22.49 -4.35
N TYR A 674 -10.42 -21.44 -4.77
CA TYR A 674 -10.17 -20.23 -3.99
C TYR A 674 -10.89 -19.05 -4.64
N ALA A 675 -11.71 -18.32 -3.89
CA ALA A 675 -12.29 -17.07 -4.37
C ALA A 675 -12.15 -15.96 -3.31
N ASP A 676 -11.85 -14.74 -3.74
CA ASP A 676 -11.76 -13.58 -2.86
C ASP A 676 -12.32 -12.28 -3.46
N TYR A 677 -12.67 -11.37 -2.53
CA TYR A 677 -13.09 -9.98 -2.74
C TYR A 677 -14.27 -9.74 -3.69
N TYR A 678 -15.37 -9.18 -3.16
CA TYR A 678 -16.47 -8.58 -3.94
C TYR A 678 -17.14 -9.44 -5.04
N GLN A 679 -16.90 -10.75 -5.08
CA GLN A 679 -17.59 -11.66 -6.01
C GLN A 679 -18.88 -12.23 -5.43
N ASN A 680 -19.95 -12.35 -6.23
CA ASN A 680 -20.99 -13.34 -5.95
C ASN A 680 -20.44 -14.72 -6.30
N VAL A 681 -20.61 -15.68 -5.40
CA VAL A 681 -20.04 -17.02 -5.53
C VAL A 681 -21.15 -18.06 -5.55
N THR A 682 -21.15 -18.94 -6.55
CA THR A 682 -21.94 -20.18 -6.55
C THR A 682 -21.03 -21.35 -6.89
N ILE A 683 -20.82 -22.27 -5.95
CA ILE A 683 -20.06 -23.52 -6.16
C ILE A 683 -21.01 -24.68 -5.89
N GLN A 684 -21.32 -25.49 -6.89
CA GLN A 684 -22.43 -26.45 -6.79
C GLN A 684 -22.27 -27.74 -7.58
N ARG A 685 -22.64 -28.86 -6.94
CA ARG A 685 -22.63 -30.22 -7.51
C ARG A 685 -21.25 -30.72 -7.95
N ASP A 686 -20.18 -30.04 -7.56
CA ASP A 686 -18.81 -30.45 -7.87
C ASP A 686 -18.33 -31.54 -6.91
N THR A 687 -17.30 -32.28 -7.34
CA THR A 687 -16.71 -33.38 -6.56
C THR A 687 -15.24 -33.11 -6.26
N PHE A 688 -14.87 -33.14 -4.97
CA PHE A 688 -13.52 -32.92 -4.46
C PHE A 688 -13.04 -34.20 -3.78
N LEU A 689 -11.92 -34.78 -4.24
CA LEU A 689 -11.37 -36.05 -3.78
C LEU A 689 -9.90 -35.87 -3.37
N SER A 690 -9.57 -36.21 -2.13
CA SER A 690 -8.22 -36.15 -1.56
C SER A 690 -7.56 -34.77 -1.65
N THR A 691 -7.92 -33.86 -0.74
CA THR A 691 -7.21 -32.58 -0.52
C THR A 691 -6.36 -32.66 0.75
N ASN A 692 -5.43 -33.63 0.74
CA ASN A 692 -4.54 -34.02 1.84
C ASN A 692 -3.46 -32.97 2.19
N GLN A 693 -3.66 -31.70 1.80
CA GLN A 693 -2.66 -30.62 1.89
C GLN A 693 -3.23 -29.26 2.35
N TRP A 694 -4.40 -28.78 1.90
CA TRP A 694 -5.15 -27.80 2.71
C TRP A 694 -6.68 -27.75 2.58
N THR A 695 -7.26 -27.17 1.52
CA THR A 695 -8.68 -26.77 1.53
C THR A 695 -9.40 -27.03 0.20
N SER A 696 -10.56 -27.68 0.24
CA SER A 696 -11.37 -27.94 -0.97
C SER A 696 -12.09 -26.70 -1.50
N ILE A 697 -12.76 -25.92 -0.63
CA ILE A 697 -13.38 -24.63 -0.97
C ILE A 697 -12.96 -23.58 0.05
N TYR A 698 -12.22 -22.54 -0.39
CA TYR A 698 -11.83 -21.39 0.43
C TYR A 698 -12.38 -20.09 -0.15
N LEU A 699 -13.10 -19.33 0.67
CA LEU A 699 -13.74 -18.06 0.30
C LEU A 699 -13.28 -16.94 1.24
N TYR A 700 -13.11 -15.72 0.72
CA TYR A 700 -12.56 -14.60 1.49
C TYR A 700 -13.20 -13.25 1.14
N ASN A 701 -13.81 -12.59 2.14
CA ASN A 701 -14.27 -11.19 2.05
C ASN A 701 -15.20 -10.86 0.87
N HIS A 702 -16.31 -11.60 0.72
CA HIS A 702 -17.33 -11.33 -0.32
C HIS A 702 -18.32 -10.23 0.14
N SER A 703 -17.76 -9.06 0.47
CA SER A 703 -18.49 -7.87 0.97
C SER A 703 -19.66 -7.45 0.06
N ASN A 704 -20.87 -7.44 0.61
CA ASN A 704 -22.14 -7.10 -0.07
C ASN A 704 -22.48 -8.06 -1.24
N LYS A 705 -22.33 -9.38 -1.05
CA LYS A 705 -22.53 -10.39 -2.11
C LYS A 705 -23.34 -11.60 -1.63
N THR A 706 -23.80 -12.38 -2.61
CA THR A 706 -24.41 -13.70 -2.40
C THR A 706 -23.33 -14.79 -2.49
N VAL A 707 -23.26 -15.66 -1.49
CA VAL A 707 -22.37 -16.83 -1.44
C VAL A 707 -23.20 -18.09 -1.29
N LYS A 708 -23.08 -19.01 -2.24
CA LYS A 708 -23.83 -20.27 -2.33
C LYS A 708 -22.86 -21.45 -2.49
N VAL A 709 -22.90 -22.40 -1.56
CA VAL A 709 -22.13 -23.65 -1.65
C VAL A 709 -23.11 -24.81 -1.50
N LEU A 710 -23.48 -25.45 -2.62
CA LEU A 710 -24.69 -26.26 -2.74
C LEU A 710 -24.42 -27.67 -3.28
N ASN A 711 -24.89 -28.72 -2.60
CA ASN A 711 -24.90 -30.09 -3.11
C ASN A 711 -23.52 -30.67 -3.53
N ASN A 712 -22.41 -30.12 -3.06
CA ASN A 712 -21.06 -30.60 -3.41
C ASN A 712 -20.71 -31.88 -2.64
N VAL A 713 -19.83 -32.71 -3.20
CA VAL A 713 -19.28 -33.90 -2.54
C VAL A 713 -17.79 -33.68 -2.27
N ILE A 714 -17.38 -33.68 -1.00
CA ILE A 714 -16.00 -33.45 -0.57
C ILE A 714 -15.56 -34.69 0.23
N THR A 715 -14.40 -35.26 -0.09
CA THR A 715 -13.88 -36.48 0.52
C THR A 715 -12.37 -36.34 0.79
N ASP A 716 -11.91 -36.72 1.97
CA ASP A 716 -10.49 -36.80 2.36
C ASP A 716 -9.74 -35.45 2.26
N GLY A 717 -10.27 -34.39 2.89
CA GLY A 717 -9.72 -33.03 2.81
C GLY A 717 -9.51 -32.36 4.17
N PHE A 718 -8.40 -31.66 4.38
CA PHE A 718 -8.11 -31.07 5.70
C PHE A 718 -9.15 -30.00 6.09
N VAL A 719 -9.51 -29.06 5.22
CA VAL A 719 -10.74 -28.26 5.36
C VAL A 719 -11.69 -28.50 4.19
N GLY A 720 -12.95 -28.83 4.49
CA GLY A 720 -14.01 -29.00 3.50
C GLY A 720 -14.44 -27.67 2.89
N ILE A 721 -15.18 -26.87 3.65
CA ILE A 721 -15.64 -25.54 3.26
C ILE A 721 -15.14 -24.52 4.29
N ASN A 722 -14.46 -23.47 3.82
CA ASN A 722 -13.97 -22.37 4.65
C ASN A 722 -14.43 -21.04 4.04
N TYR A 723 -15.13 -20.20 4.79
CA TYR A 723 -15.38 -18.80 4.44
C TYR A 723 -14.87 -17.92 5.59
N ASP A 724 -13.87 -17.08 5.31
CA ASP A 724 -13.28 -16.11 6.24
C ASP A 724 -13.66 -14.67 5.85
N GLN A 725 -13.64 -13.75 6.83
CA GLN A 725 -14.02 -12.34 6.67
C GLN A 725 -15.41 -12.17 6.04
N CYS A 726 -16.41 -12.91 6.54
CA CYS A 726 -17.76 -12.91 5.97
C CYS A 726 -18.50 -11.59 6.27
N ASN A 727 -18.45 -10.64 5.33
CA ASN A 727 -18.90 -9.27 5.53
C ASN A 727 -20.13 -8.94 4.67
N ASN A 728 -21.14 -8.23 5.19
CA ASN A 728 -22.33 -7.76 4.42
C ASN A 728 -23.03 -8.83 3.55
N SER A 729 -22.83 -10.13 3.82
CA SER A 729 -23.14 -11.21 2.87
C SER A 729 -24.54 -11.79 3.06
N THR A 730 -25.10 -12.37 2.00
CA THR A 730 -26.11 -13.45 2.10
C THR A 730 -25.42 -14.78 1.82
N VAL A 731 -25.48 -15.71 2.76
CA VAL A 731 -24.77 -17.01 2.69
C VAL A 731 -25.75 -18.18 2.78
N ASP A 732 -25.65 -19.13 1.86
CA ASP A 732 -26.36 -20.42 1.86
C ASP A 732 -25.39 -21.58 1.62
N ILE A 733 -25.05 -22.32 2.69
CA ILE A 733 -24.28 -23.57 2.63
C ILE A 733 -25.27 -24.74 2.84
N ASN A 734 -25.65 -25.41 1.76
CA ASN A 734 -26.80 -26.32 1.74
C ASN A 734 -26.49 -27.70 1.13
N SER A 735 -26.90 -28.76 1.83
CA SER A 735 -26.95 -30.14 1.29
C SER A 735 -25.61 -30.70 0.78
N ASN A 736 -24.47 -30.17 1.23
CA ASN A 736 -23.15 -30.69 0.89
C ASN A 736 -22.86 -31.99 1.66
N ARG A 737 -22.12 -32.92 1.05
CA ARG A 737 -21.65 -34.17 1.66
C ARG A 737 -20.14 -34.11 1.85
N ILE A 738 -19.69 -33.92 3.08
CA ILE A 738 -18.27 -33.80 3.45
C ILE A 738 -17.88 -35.04 4.23
N ILE A 739 -16.83 -35.74 3.81
CA ILE A 739 -16.41 -37.05 4.35
C ILE A 739 -14.92 -37.00 4.70
N ASN A 740 -14.55 -37.58 5.85
CA ASN A 740 -13.15 -37.74 6.30
C ASN A 740 -12.37 -36.41 6.36
N ALA A 741 -13.03 -35.32 6.82
CA ALA A 741 -12.41 -33.99 6.91
C ALA A 741 -12.02 -33.61 8.34
N TYR A 742 -10.90 -32.89 8.50
CA TYR A 742 -10.44 -32.38 9.81
C TYR A 742 -11.35 -31.22 10.28
N TRP A 743 -11.61 -30.25 9.40
CA TRP A 743 -12.69 -29.26 9.57
C TRP A 743 -13.74 -29.43 8.47
N GLY A 744 -15.01 -29.59 8.87
CA GLY A 744 -16.11 -29.80 7.92
C GLY A 744 -16.53 -28.51 7.23
N ILE A 745 -17.23 -27.64 7.97
CA ILE A 745 -17.67 -26.32 7.51
C ILE A 745 -17.19 -25.28 8.52
N ALA A 746 -16.42 -24.28 8.07
CA ALA A 746 -15.98 -23.14 8.89
C ALA A 746 -16.47 -21.83 8.26
N VAL A 747 -17.18 -21.00 9.03
CA VAL A 747 -17.60 -19.65 8.65
C VAL A 747 -17.12 -18.69 9.74
N ARG A 748 -16.03 -17.98 9.46
CA ARG A 748 -15.19 -17.30 10.46
C ARG A 748 -15.10 -15.80 10.18
N ASN A 749 -14.85 -15.03 11.24
CA ASN A 749 -14.75 -13.57 11.20
C ASN A 749 -15.92 -12.93 10.44
N VAL A 750 -17.12 -13.37 10.78
CA VAL A 750 -18.35 -12.81 10.24
C VAL A 750 -18.47 -11.38 10.76
N ASN A 751 -18.61 -10.37 9.90
CA ASN A 751 -18.74 -9.00 10.38
C ASN A 751 -20.11 -8.82 11.04
N PRO A 752 -20.14 -8.47 12.34
CA PRO A 752 -21.35 -8.44 13.14
C PRO A 752 -22.43 -7.53 12.57
N SER A 753 -22.07 -6.27 12.34
CA SER A 753 -23.00 -5.16 12.09
C SER A 753 -23.70 -5.22 10.74
N THR A 754 -23.45 -6.26 9.93
CA THR A 754 -23.65 -6.20 8.48
C THR A 754 -24.20 -7.45 7.79
N VAL A 755 -23.95 -8.66 8.29
CA VAL A 755 -24.31 -9.88 7.54
C VAL A 755 -25.82 -10.06 7.45
N GLN A 756 -26.32 -10.18 6.22
CA GLN A 756 -27.73 -10.06 5.88
C GLN A 756 -28.50 -11.38 5.99
N LYS A 757 -27.78 -12.51 6.03
CA LYS A 757 -28.30 -13.87 6.23
C LYS A 757 -27.16 -14.89 6.27
N LEU A 758 -27.14 -15.78 7.27
CA LEU A 758 -26.26 -16.97 7.27
C LEU A 758 -27.07 -18.26 7.48
N ASN A 759 -27.17 -19.06 6.42
CA ASN A 759 -27.79 -20.39 6.44
C ASN A 759 -26.74 -21.49 6.30
N ILE A 760 -26.71 -22.44 7.24
CA ILE A 760 -25.94 -23.70 7.14
C ILE A 760 -26.93 -24.84 7.40
N TYR A 761 -27.37 -25.55 6.36
CA TYR A 761 -28.50 -26.49 6.50
C TYR A 761 -28.45 -27.73 5.60
N ASN A 762 -29.09 -28.82 6.05
CA ASN A 762 -29.13 -30.13 5.37
C ASN A 762 -27.77 -30.78 5.06
N ASN A 763 -26.64 -30.21 5.52
CA ASN A 763 -25.31 -30.73 5.20
C ASN A 763 -25.06 -32.04 5.96
N ARG A 764 -24.28 -32.93 5.35
CA ARG A 764 -23.81 -34.18 5.96
C ARG A 764 -22.30 -34.11 6.11
N VAL A 765 -21.83 -33.81 7.31
CA VAL A 765 -20.41 -33.88 7.69
C VAL A 765 -20.19 -35.24 8.33
N TRP A 766 -19.33 -36.09 7.76
CA TRP A 766 -19.19 -37.48 8.15
C TRP A 766 -17.73 -37.87 8.33
N ASN A 767 -17.46 -38.74 9.29
CA ASN A 767 -16.14 -39.17 9.72
C ASN A 767 -15.18 -38.00 10.00
N ASN A 768 -15.65 -36.91 10.62
CA ASN A 768 -14.71 -35.90 11.10
C ASN A 768 -13.83 -36.53 12.19
N THR A 769 -12.52 -36.55 11.97
CA THR A 769 -11.56 -37.30 12.79
C THR A 769 -11.04 -36.50 13.99
N THR A 770 -10.87 -35.20 13.86
CA THR A 770 -10.30 -34.30 14.87
C THR A 770 -10.62 -32.86 14.48
N GLY A 771 -11.25 -32.09 15.37
CA GLY A 771 -11.59 -30.69 15.13
C GLY A 771 -13.10 -30.43 15.11
N ASN A 772 -13.53 -29.44 14.32
CA ASN A 772 -14.91 -28.96 14.29
C ASN A 772 -15.69 -29.48 13.06
N GLY A 773 -16.86 -30.07 13.28
CA GLY A 773 -17.77 -30.48 12.22
C GLY A 773 -18.40 -29.28 11.49
N ILE A 774 -18.99 -28.39 12.27
CA ILE A 774 -19.40 -27.03 11.85
C ILE A 774 -18.81 -26.04 12.85
N TRP A 775 -18.22 -24.94 12.38
CA TRP A 775 -17.69 -23.85 13.21
C TRP A 775 -18.16 -22.49 12.68
N VAL A 776 -18.74 -21.68 13.55
CA VAL A 776 -19.21 -20.33 13.28
C VAL A 776 -18.68 -19.37 14.36
N THR A 777 -18.14 -18.21 13.97
CA THR A 777 -17.60 -17.24 14.96
C THR A 777 -17.73 -15.76 14.57
N ASN A 778 -17.91 -14.88 15.58
CA ASN A 778 -17.98 -13.42 15.55
C ASN A 778 -19.30 -12.72 15.10
N ILE A 779 -20.45 -13.42 15.09
CA ILE A 779 -21.75 -12.87 14.63
C ILE A 779 -22.47 -12.03 15.71
N LEU A 780 -22.01 -10.80 15.99
CA LEU A 780 -22.76 -9.86 16.85
C LEU A 780 -23.97 -9.26 16.09
N GLY A 781 -25.10 -9.95 16.05
CA GLY A 781 -26.35 -9.45 15.46
C GLY A 781 -26.99 -8.29 16.24
N LEU A 782 -27.79 -7.47 15.56
CA LEU A 782 -28.68 -6.48 16.19
C LEU A 782 -29.90 -7.16 16.81
N GLN A 783 -30.37 -6.60 17.93
CA GLN A 783 -31.62 -6.99 18.55
C GLN A 783 -32.79 -6.84 17.56
N ASP A 784 -33.74 -7.79 17.60
CA ASP A 784 -35.00 -7.85 16.83
C ASP A 784 -34.86 -8.00 15.29
N SER A 785 -33.67 -8.22 14.74
CA SER A 785 -33.46 -8.36 13.29
C SER A 785 -33.46 -9.81 12.80
N GLN A 786 -34.57 -10.26 12.17
CA GLN A 786 -34.70 -11.63 11.63
C GLN A 786 -33.70 -11.98 10.50
N THR A 787 -33.06 -10.98 9.88
CA THR A 787 -32.09 -11.19 8.79
C THR A 787 -30.70 -11.55 9.30
N GLN A 788 -30.28 -11.05 10.46
CA GLN A 788 -28.92 -11.21 10.97
C GLN A 788 -28.68 -12.51 11.76
N ILE A 789 -29.66 -13.41 11.78
CA ILE A 789 -29.63 -14.69 12.49
C ILE A 789 -28.76 -15.72 11.76
N ALA A 790 -27.93 -16.43 12.53
CA ALA A 790 -27.18 -17.59 12.05
C ALA A 790 -28.04 -18.87 12.18
N LEU A 791 -28.63 -19.32 11.07
CA LEU A 791 -29.49 -20.51 11.04
C LEU A 791 -28.68 -21.77 10.71
N ILE A 792 -28.36 -22.54 11.75
CA ILE A 792 -27.70 -23.85 11.64
C ILE A 792 -28.77 -24.93 11.83
N SER A 793 -29.31 -25.46 10.73
CA SER A 793 -30.57 -26.22 10.75
C SER A 793 -30.49 -27.58 10.04
N ASN A 794 -30.95 -28.66 10.68
CA ASN A 794 -31.08 -30.00 10.08
C ASN A 794 -29.77 -30.54 9.46
N ASN A 795 -28.61 -30.19 10.03
CA ASN A 795 -27.33 -30.77 9.60
C ASN A 795 -27.10 -32.11 10.32
N TYR A 796 -26.43 -33.05 9.63
CA TYR A 796 -26.01 -34.33 10.21
C TYR A 796 -24.49 -34.32 10.34
N VAL A 797 -23.99 -34.31 11.57
CA VAL A 797 -22.55 -34.33 11.89
C VAL A 797 -22.21 -35.65 12.57
N TYR A 798 -21.50 -36.52 11.86
CA TYR A 798 -20.95 -37.76 12.40
C TYR A 798 -19.46 -37.60 12.72
N MET A 799 -19.14 -37.66 14.02
CA MET A 799 -17.79 -37.54 14.55
C MET A 799 -17.17 -38.92 14.70
N ASN A 800 -15.96 -39.09 14.17
CA ASN A 800 -15.15 -40.30 14.26
C ASN A 800 -13.83 -40.02 15.00
N SER A 801 -13.90 -39.25 16.09
CA SER A 801 -12.71 -38.96 16.89
C SER A 801 -12.26 -40.19 17.68
N ALA A 802 -11.07 -40.66 17.33
CA ALA A 802 -10.31 -41.69 18.04
C ALA A 802 -9.33 -41.10 19.07
N ASN A 803 -9.07 -39.79 19.03
CA ASN A 803 -8.03 -39.14 19.82
C ASN A 803 -8.63 -38.02 20.69
N LEU A 804 -8.98 -38.37 21.93
CA LEU A 804 -9.66 -37.49 22.90
C LEU A 804 -8.70 -36.55 23.65
N THR A 805 -7.56 -36.18 23.05
CA THR A 805 -6.53 -35.30 23.63
C THR A 805 -6.69 -33.82 23.28
N GLN A 806 -7.58 -33.49 22.33
CA GLN A 806 -7.88 -32.12 21.92
C GLN A 806 -9.40 -31.89 21.78
N PRO A 807 -9.93 -30.69 22.10
CA PRO A 807 -11.34 -30.38 21.95
C PRO A 807 -11.83 -30.51 20.51
N SER A 808 -12.71 -31.47 20.26
CA SER A 808 -13.45 -31.63 19.01
C SER A 808 -14.94 -31.35 19.24
N ASN A 809 -15.54 -30.51 18.39
CA ASN A 809 -16.93 -30.09 18.51
C ASN A 809 -17.73 -30.54 17.28
N GLY A 810 -18.92 -31.10 17.46
CA GLY A 810 -19.81 -31.38 16.33
C GLY A 810 -20.29 -30.09 15.67
N ILE A 811 -20.78 -29.15 16.49
CA ILE A 811 -21.05 -27.76 16.12
C ILE A 811 -20.42 -26.86 17.18
N LEU A 812 -19.59 -25.90 16.77
CA LEU A 812 -19.05 -24.81 17.60
C LEU A 812 -19.61 -23.48 17.13
N VAL A 813 -20.17 -22.71 18.06
CA VAL A 813 -20.63 -21.33 17.86
C VAL A 813 -19.99 -20.43 18.91
N GLU A 814 -19.36 -19.35 18.48
CA GLU A 814 -18.52 -18.50 19.32
C GLU A 814 -18.76 -17.01 19.05
N ASN A 815 -18.89 -16.19 20.10
CA ASN A 815 -19.02 -14.74 19.98
C ASN A 815 -20.12 -14.33 18.96
N SER A 816 -21.21 -15.09 18.93
CA SER A 816 -22.22 -15.11 17.86
C SER A 816 -23.65 -15.11 18.46
N PRO A 817 -24.06 -14.03 19.14
CA PRO A 817 -25.43 -13.92 19.65
C PRO A 817 -26.51 -14.10 18.59
N TYR A 818 -27.72 -14.44 19.03
CA TYR A 818 -28.87 -14.76 18.17
C TYR A 818 -28.66 -15.96 17.21
N ALA A 819 -27.69 -16.84 17.47
CA ALA A 819 -27.53 -18.08 16.72
C ALA A 819 -28.70 -19.06 16.95
N HIS A 820 -29.30 -19.57 15.86
CA HIS A 820 -30.41 -20.52 15.87
C HIS A 820 -29.93 -21.90 15.43
N LEU A 821 -29.78 -22.82 16.38
CA LEU A 821 -29.36 -24.21 16.14
C LEU A 821 -30.56 -25.13 16.32
N GLN A 822 -31.09 -25.69 15.24
CA GLN A 822 -32.30 -26.52 15.31
C GLN A 822 -32.24 -27.80 14.48
N LEU A 823 -32.90 -28.86 14.97
CA LEU A 823 -33.04 -30.15 14.26
C LEU A 823 -31.71 -30.82 13.86
N ASN A 824 -30.55 -30.35 14.33
CA ASN A 824 -29.27 -30.93 13.95
C ASN A 824 -29.09 -32.29 14.64
N ASN A 825 -28.48 -33.24 13.95
CA ASN A 825 -28.07 -34.52 14.52
C ASN A 825 -26.55 -34.54 14.64
N VAL A 826 -26.02 -34.66 15.86
CA VAL A 826 -24.60 -34.88 16.12
C VAL A 826 -24.42 -36.26 16.74
N SER A 827 -23.60 -37.12 16.14
CA SER A 827 -23.48 -38.52 16.59
C SER A 827 -22.08 -39.10 16.42
N ARG A 828 -21.79 -40.16 17.19
CA ARG A 828 -20.61 -41.04 17.07
C ARG A 828 -21.05 -42.50 17.22
N SER A 829 -20.53 -43.43 16.41
CA SER A 829 -20.75 -44.88 16.61
C SER A 829 -19.58 -45.53 17.36
N GLY A 830 -19.52 -46.87 17.39
CA GLY A 830 -18.42 -47.72 17.86
C GLY A 830 -17.34 -47.11 18.78
N GLY A 831 -17.48 -47.28 20.09
CA GLY A 831 -16.44 -46.99 21.06
C GLY A 831 -16.91 -47.23 22.50
N SER A 832 -15.98 -47.33 23.44
CA SER A 832 -16.31 -47.29 24.86
C SER A 832 -17.08 -46.02 25.19
N LEU A 833 -18.03 -46.14 26.12
CA LEU A 833 -18.73 -44.99 26.68
C LEU A 833 -17.70 -44.15 27.45
N ILE A 834 -17.67 -42.84 27.22
CA ILE A 834 -16.78 -41.95 27.95
C ILE A 834 -17.17 -41.99 29.42
N ASN A 835 -16.18 -42.20 30.29
CA ASN A 835 -16.34 -42.45 31.72
C ASN A 835 -15.47 -41.55 32.60
N ASP A 836 -14.70 -40.63 32.01
CA ASP A 836 -13.87 -39.63 32.68
C ASP A 836 -14.16 -38.20 32.17
N GLU A 837 -14.04 -37.21 33.05
CA GLU A 837 -14.31 -35.81 32.75
C GLU A 837 -13.34 -35.18 31.71
N PRO A 838 -12.01 -35.42 31.74
CA PRO A 838 -11.09 -34.89 30.73
C PRO A 838 -11.45 -35.30 29.30
N SER A 839 -11.73 -36.60 29.07
CA SER A 839 -12.18 -37.09 27.77
C SER A 839 -13.56 -36.55 27.39
N ALA A 840 -14.44 -36.32 28.37
CA ALA A 840 -15.78 -35.76 28.13
C ALA A 840 -15.74 -34.28 27.70
N LEU A 841 -14.80 -33.49 28.22
CA LEU A 841 -14.59 -32.09 27.81
C LEU A 841 -13.95 -31.95 26.42
N ASN A 842 -13.31 -33.01 25.92
CA ASN A 842 -12.68 -33.04 24.59
C ASN A 842 -13.58 -33.57 23.45
N LEU A 843 -14.78 -34.10 23.74
CA LEU A 843 -15.77 -34.49 22.72
C LEU A 843 -17.13 -33.84 23.00
N ILE A 844 -17.47 -32.79 22.24
CA ILE A 844 -18.67 -31.99 22.49
C ILE A 844 -19.63 -32.07 21.30
N GLY A 845 -20.93 -32.30 21.56
CA GLY A 845 -21.96 -32.34 20.53
C GLY A 845 -22.22 -30.96 19.93
N ILE A 846 -22.75 -30.06 20.76
CA ILE A 846 -22.92 -28.64 20.45
C ILE A 846 -22.21 -27.82 21.52
N ASN A 847 -21.31 -26.93 21.13
CA ASN A 847 -20.63 -25.97 21.99
C ASN A 847 -21.02 -24.56 21.60
N VAL A 848 -21.50 -23.76 22.55
CA VAL A 848 -21.91 -22.37 22.32
C VAL A 848 -21.28 -21.47 23.39
N GLN A 849 -20.41 -20.55 22.98
CA GLN A 849 -19.66 -19.69 23.89
C GLN A 849 -19.79 -18.20 23.52
N LEU A 850 -19.88 -17.32 24.53
CA LEU A 850 -20.02 -15.86 24.37
C LEU A 850 -21.16 -15.44 23.41
N SER A 851 -22.27 -16.18 23.38
CA SER A 851 -23.35 -16.03 22.41
C SER A 851 -24.72 -15.93 23.10
N PRO A 852 -25.08 -14.75 23.65
CA PRO A 852 -26.39 -14.52 24.25
C PRO A 852 -27.53 -14.51 23.21
N ASN A 853 -28.77 -14.67 23.67
CA ASN A 853 -29.99 -14.77 22.85
C ASN A 853 -30.00 -15.95 21.85
N SER A 854 -29.16 -16.98 22.02
CA SER A 854 -29.12 -18.15 21.13
C SER A 854 -30.24 -19.14 21.40
N TYR A 855 -30.83 -19.69 20.34
CA TYR A 855 -31.95 -20.64 20.41
C TYR A 855 -31.51 -22.04 19.98
N LEU A 856 -31.56 -23.01 20.89
CA LEU A 856 -31.22 -24.41 20.62
C LEU A 856 -32.48 -25.28 20.73
N CYS A 857 -33.13 -25.63 19.60
CA CYS A 857 -34.39 -26.40 19.59
C CYS A 857 -34.31 -27.77 18.89
N SER A 858 -34.75 -28.83 19.57
CA SER A 858 -34.91 -30.18 19.00
C SER A 858 -33.66 -30.78 18.33
N ASN A 859 -32.46 -30.42 18.78
CA ASN A 859 -31.22 -31.07 18.32
C ASN A 859 -31.08 -32.47 18.94
N THR A 860 -30.56 -33.43 18.18
CA THR A 860 -30.32 -34.82 18.63
C THR A 860 -28.82 -35.09 18.73
N LEU A 861 -28.33 -35.37 19.93
CA LEU A 861 -26.91 -35.47 20.27
C LEU A 861 -26.65 -36.86 20.85
N MET A 862 -25.77 -37.66 20.25
CA MET A 862 -25.65 -39.10 20.55
C MET A 862 -24.20 -39.53 20.78
N ARG A 863 -23.92 -40.12 21.95
CA ARG A 863 -22.60 -40.66 22.34
C ARG A 863 -21.48 -39.61 22.37
N MET A 864 -21.79 -38.44 22.91
CA MET A 864 -20.84 -37.34 23.12
C MET A 864 -20.23 -37.40 24.53
N GLY A 865 -19.15 -36.66 24.76
CA GLY A 865 -18.68 -36.34 26.10
C GLY A 865 -19.63 -35.34 26.76
N CYS A 866 -19.63 -34.10 26.25
CA CYS A 866 -20.68 -33.13 26.53
C CYS A 866 -21.74 -33.17 25.43
N GLY A 867 -23.03 -33.33 25.78
CA GLY A 867 -24.13 -33.14 24.83
C GLY A 867 -24.16 -31.69 24.34
N ILE A 868 -24.57 -30.78 25.22
CA ILE A 868 -24.47 -29.32 25.03
C ILE A 868 -23.42 -28.77 26.00
N ARG A 869 -22.55 -27.87 25.53
CA ARG A 869 -21.64 -27.07 26.35
C ARG A 869 -21.96 -25.59 26.15
N CYS A 870 -22.04 -24.85 27.26
CA CYS A 870 -22.22 -23.40 27.28
C CYS A 870 -21.11 -22.74 28.10
N ALA A 871 -20.55 -21.63 27.63
CA ALA A 871 -19.49 -20.92 28.34
C ALA A 871 -19.58 -19.38 28.19
N GLY A 872 -19.26 -18.66 29.27
CA GLY A 872 -19.29 -17.19 29.31
C GLY A 872 -20.69 -16.59 29.15
N SER A 873 -20.80 -15.41 28.54
CA SER A 873 -22.09 -14.70 28.38
C SER A 873 -23.05 -15.48 27.47
N MET A 874 -24.20 -15.90 28.02
CA MET A 874 -25.21 -16.73 27.37
C MET A 874 -26.64 -16.26 27.75
N THR A 875 -26.78 -14.98 28.12
CA THR A 875 -28.01 -14.42 28.67
C THR A 875 -29.12 -14.46 27.62
N TYR A 876 -30.36 -14.75 28.03
CA TYR A 876 -31.53 -14.92 27.17
C TYR A 876 -31.44 -16.10 26.17
N SER A 877 -30.37 -16.90 26.20
CA SER A 877 -30.29 -18.14 25.40
C SER A 877 -31.20 -19.23 25.98
N ILE A 878 -31.85 -19.99 25.09
CA ILE A 878 -32.90 -20.98 25.44
C ILE A 878 -32.49 -22.36 24.93
N LEU A 879 -32.53 -23.37 25.81
CA LEU A 879 -32.38 -24.78 25.47
C LEU A 879 -33.76 -25.46 25.53
N GLN A 880 -34.29 -25.90 24.38
CA GLN A 880 -35.64 -26.47 24.28
C GLN A 880 -35.68 -27.79 23.48
N LEU A 881 -36.38 -28.80 23.98
CA LEU A 881 -36.67 -30.07 23.27
C LEU A 881 -35.44 -30.87 22.77
N ASN A 882 -34.22 -30.54 23.20
CA ASN A 882 -33.00 -31.21 22.74
C ASN A 882 -32.90 -32.62 23.35
N VAL A 883 -32.42 -33.57 22.57
CA VAL A 883 -32.32 -34.99 22.93
C VAL A 883 -30.85 -35.38 23.01
N MET A 884 -30.35 -35.70 24.21
CA MET A 884 -28.95 -36.04 24.47
C MET A 884 -28.84 -37.50 24.93
N ASN A 885 -28.61 -38.42 23.99
CA ASN A 885 -28.58 -39.85 24.25
C ASN A 885 -27.15 -40.35 24.50
N SER A 886 -26.96 -41.19 25.53
CA SER A 886 -25.72 -41.90 25.83
C SER A 886 -24.50 -40.98 25.96
N SER A 887 -24.67 -39.78 26.53
CA SER A 887 -23.59 -38.78 26.66
C SER A 887 -23.22 -38.57 28.13
N PHE A 888 -21.92 -38.37 28.44
CA PHE A 888 -21.41 -38.29 29.82
C PHE A 888 -22.02 -37.10 30.59
N TYR A 889 -22.05 -35.92 29.97
CA TYR A 889 -22.89 -34.80 30.40
C TYR A 889 -24.05 -34.58 29.42
N GLY A 890 -25.23 -34.26 29.96
CA GLY A 890 -26.32 -33.66 29.18
C GLY A 890 -25.95 -32.23 28.81
N VAL A 891 -25.87 -31.36 29.82
CA VAL A 891 -25.45 -29.96 29.67
C VAL A 891 -24.24 -29.65 30.57
N ARG A 892 -23.23 -28.96 30.03
CA ARG A 892 -22.07 -28.43 30.77
C ARG A 892 -22.07 -26.91 30.77
N LEU A 893 -21.91 -26.28 31.94
CA LEU A 893 -21.95 -24.83 32.14
C LEU A 893 -20.61 -24.32 32.70
N ASP A 894 -19.68 -23.95 31.83
CA ASP A 894 -18.35 -23.49 32.26
C ASP A 894 -18.36 -21.96 32.45
N ASN A 895 -18.64 -21.52 33.69
CA ASN A 895 -18.82 -20.11 34.06
C ASN A 895 -19.84 -19.39 33.14
N ALA A 896 -20.93 -20.07 32.81
CA ALA A 896 -21.94 -19.57 31.89
C ALA A 896 -22.95 -18.65 32.59
N ASN A 897 -23.18 -17.47 32.02
CA ASN A 897 -24.29 -16.60 32.38
C ASN A 897 -25.50 -16.91 31.51
N ILE A 898 -26.16 -18.04 31.77
CA ILE A 898 -27.40 -18.44 31.07
C ILE A 898 -28.62 -17.97 31.87
N SER A 899 -29.66 -17.51 31.17
CA SER A 899 -30.94 -17.13 31.79
C SER A 899 -31.71 -18.35 32.33
N TRP A 900 -32.77 -18.09 33.10
CA TRP A 900 -33.74 -19.07 33.59
C TRP A 900 -34.17 -20.10 32.51
N GLN A 901 -34.24 -21.39 32.88
CA GLN A 901 -34.55 -22.48 31.94
C GLN A 901 -35.85 -23.22 32.34
N GLY A 902 -36.98 -22.63 31.96
CA GLY A 902 -38.32 -23.18 32.16
C GLY A 902 -39.06 -22.65 33.40
N ASP A 903 -40.37 -22.93 33.41
CA ASP A 903 -41.30 -22.62 34.50
C ASP A 903 -42.29 -23.79 34.71
N TYR A 904 -43.06 -23.83 35.80
CA TYR A 904 -44.09 -24.85 36.01
C TYR A 904 -45.23 -24.80 34.98
N THR A 905 -45.42 -23.67 34.29
CA THR A 905 -46.32 -23.57 33.11
C THR A 905 -45.65 -23.97 31.79
N TYR A 906 -44.31 -23.95 31.72
CA TYR A 906 -43.54 -24.24 30.50
C TYR A 906 -42.31 -25.12 30.82
N ALA A 907 -42.50 -26.44 30.86
CA ALA A 907 -41.39 -27.39 30.94
C ALA A 907 -40.67 -27.47 29.57
N TRP A 908 -39.40 -27.05 29.50
CA TRP A 908 -38.69 -26.88 28.22
C TRP A 908 -38.19 -28.19 27.57
N GLY A 909 -38.63 -29.35 28.08
CA GLY A 909 -38.76 -30.59 27.30
C GLY A 909 -37.47 -31.22 26.77
N ASN A 910 -36.29 -30.80 27.24
CA ASN A 910 -35.03 -31.47 26.91
C ASN A 910 -35.01 -32.87 27.53
N TYR A 911 -34.48 -33.87 26.82
CA TYR A 911 -34.37 -35.26 27.24
C TYR A 911 -32.91 -35.70 27.28
N TRP A 912 -32.50 -36.42 28.32
CA TRP A 912 -31.18 -37.04 28.41
C TRP A 912 -31.26 -38.48 28.90
N TRP A 913 -30.46 -39.36 28.30
CA TRP A 913 -30.32 -40.76 28.71
C TRP A 913 -28.83 -41.04 29.01
N PRO A 914 -28.46 -41.41 30.25
CA PRO A 914 -27.06 -41.59 30.65
C PRO A 914 -26.39 -42.80 29.99
N THR A 915 -25.06 -42.80 30.01
CA THR A 915 -24.22 -43.94 29.62
C THR A 915 -24.31 -45.10 30.62
N SER A 916 -24.06 -44.80 31.90
CA SER A 916 -24.25 -45.70 33.03
C SER A 916 -24.18 -44.92 34.36
N SER A 917 -24.96 -45.37 35.37
CA SER A 917 -24.97 -44.92 36.78
C SER A 917 -25.17 -43.41 37.09
N GLY A 918 -26.38 -43.06 37.52
CA GLY A 918 -26.59 -42.02 38.55
C GLY A 918 -26.53 -40.55 38.13
N ASN A 919 -25.38 -39.92 38.40
CA ASN A 919 -25.16 -38.47 38.45
C ASN A 919 -23.96 -38.10 37.55
N PHE A 920 -23.89 -36.95 36.86
CA PHE A 920 -24.67 -35.70 36.98
C PHE A 920 -25.33 -35.31 35.64
N ARG A 921 -26.45 -34.57 35.70
CA ARG A 921 -27.28 -34.23 34.51
C ARG A 921 -26.90 -32.89 33.88
N ILE A 922 -26.62 -31.92 34.75
CA ILE A 922 -26.08 -30.60 34.45
C ILE A 922 -24.92 -30.41 35.44
N GLN A 923 -23.75 -29.98 34.97
CA GLN A 923 -22.59 -29.72 35.84
C GLN A 923 -21.88 -28.42 35.44
N GLY A 924 -21.22 -27.80 36.42
CA GLY A 924 -20.50 -26.54 36.28
C GLY A 924 -21.10 -25.41 37.12
N THR A 925 -20.48 -24.24 37.06
CA THR A 925 -20.82 -23.05 37.82
C THR A 925 -21.61 -22.06 36.96
N PRO A 926 -22.95 -21.97 37.08
CA PRO A 926 -23.69 -20.86 36.49
C PRO A 926 -23.40 -19.57 37.28
N SER A 927 -23.27 -18.43 36.60
CA SER A 927 -23.00 -17.15 37.27
C SER A 927 -24.22 -16.54 37.97
N VAL A 928 -25.41 -17.14 37.79
CA VAL A 928 -26.69 -16.76 38.40
C VAL A 928 -27.46 -18.02 38.80
N VAL A 929 -28.23 -17.95 39.89
CA VAL A 929 -29.12 -19.04 40.30
C VAL A 929 -30.20 -19.20 39.24
N THR A 930 -30.29 -20.41 38.66
CA THR A 930 -31.25 -20.74 37.61
C THR A 930 -32.06 -21.97 38.02
N ASN A 931 -33.39 -21.87 37.95
CA ASN A 931 -34.24 -23.05 37.99
C ASN A 931 -34.22 -23.75 36.62
N TRP A 932 -34.22 -25.08 36.63
CA TRP A 932 -34.20 -25.93 35.45
C TRP A 932 -35.33 -26.96 35.51
N ASN A 933 -36.39 -26.77 34.71
CA ASN A 933 -37.52 -27.71 34.67
C ASN A 933 -37.32 -28.78 33.59
N TYR A 934 -36.96 -29.98 34.04
CA TYR A 934 -36.61 -31.14 33.21
C TYR A 934 -37.64 -32.28 33.27
N THR A 935 -38.00 -32.84 32.13
CA THR A 935 -38.94 -33.97 31.99
C THR A 935 -38.19 -35.28 31.71
N GLY A 936 -37.86 -36.02 32.78
CA GLY A 936 -37.23 -37.35 32.67
C GLY A 936 -38.22 -38.47 32.34
N SER A 937 -37.74 -39.52 31.67
CA SER A 937 -38.55 -40.68 31.19
C SER A 937 -39.16 -41.58 32.29
N TYR A 938 -39.19 -41.14 33.55
CA TYR A 938 -39.74 -41.87 34.71
C TYR A 938 -40.62 -40.98 35.63
N GLY A 939 -41.18 -39.89 35.10
CA GLY A 939 -42.22 -39.10 35.78
C GLY A 939 -41.80 -38.28 37.02
N GLN A 940 -40.57 -38.47 37.53
CA GLN A 940 -40.04 -37.68 38.64
C GLN A 940 -39.53 -36.32 38.17
N THR A 941 -40.26 -35.26 38.53
CA THR A 941 -39.71 -33.91 38.63
C THR A 941 -38.63 -33.90 39.71
N ASN A 942 -37.41 -33.53 39.37
CA ASN A 942 -36.29 -33.47 40.31
C ASN A 942 -35.73 -32.04 40.37
N PRO A 943 -36.20 -31.19 41.30
CA PRO A 943 -35.84 -29.78 41.38
C PRO A 943 -34.43 -29.59 41.94
N TYR A 944 -33.42 -29.81 41.10
CA TYR A 944 -32.02 -29.62 41.45
C TYR A 944 -31.57 -28.18 41.22
N CYS A 945 -31.44 -27.42 42.31
CA CYS A 945 -30.42 -26.38 42.39
C CYS A 945 -29.03 -27.06 42.49
N PRO A 946 -27.97 -26.52 41.87
CA PRO A 946 -26.64 -27.11 41.98
C PRO A 946 -26.04 -26.86 43.38
N VAL A 947 -25.66 -27.96 44.05
CA VAL A 947 -24.87 -27.95 45.30
C VAL A 947 -23.75 -29.00 45.13
N PRO A 948 -22.50 -28.79 45.59
CA PRO A 948 -21.37 -29.61 45.13
C PRO A 948 -21.33 -31.04 45.68
N ASN A 949 -20.97 -31.99 44.80
CA ASN A 949 -20.32 -33.29 45.05
C ASN A 949 -21.01 -34.31 46.00
N GLN A 950 -21.52 -35.43 45.45
CA GLN A 950 -20.94 -36.80 45.58
C GLN A 950 -21.81 -37.87 44.84
N VAL A 951 -21.48 -39.16 44.99
CA VAL A 951 -21.73 -40.29 44.05
C VAL A 951 -22.43 -41.45 44.85
N ILE A 952 -23.01 -42.59 44.40
CA ILE A 952 -22.61 -43.63 43.41
C ILE A 952 -23.82 -44.26 42.61
N PRO A 953 -24.13 -45.59 42.47
CA PRO A 953 -25.07 -46.11 41.43
C PRO A 953 -26.38 -46.70 42.06
N PRO A 954 -27.20 -47.58 41.41
CA PRO A 954 -27.30 -48.04 40.01
C PRO A 954 -28.63 -47.53 39.33
N SER A 955 -29.51 -48.20 38.54
CA SER A 955 -29.73 -49.58 38.07
C SER A 955 -30.45 -49.68 36.70
N TYR A 956 -30.33 -50.86 36.09
CA TYR A 956 -31.12 -51.52 35.01
C TYR A 956 -32.31 -50.83 34.28
N LEU A 957 -32.14 -50.68 32.95
CA LEU A 957 -32.99 -51.10 31.79
C LEU A 957 -34.50 -50.72 31.69
N PRO A 958 -35.14 -50.72 30.48
CA PRO A 958 -34.63 -50.98 29.11
C PRO A 958 -34.95 -49.86 28.06
N LEU A 959 -34.69 -50.14 26.78
CA LEU A 959 -34.97 -49.30 25.60
C LEU A 959 -36.47 -49.28 25.19
N GLN A 960 -36.93 -48.18 24.57
CA GLN A 960 -38.07 -48.21 23.62
C GLN A 960 -38.01 -47.12 22.53
N ASN A 961 -39.01 -47.11 21.63
CA ASN A 961 -38.90 -46.61 20.26
C ASN A 961 -39.52 -45.23 19.97
N LYS A 962 -38.90 -44.52 19.01
CA LYS A 962 -39.51 -43.74 17.92
C LYS A 962 -40.75 -42.88 18.25
N LEU A 963 -40.54 -41.58 18.46
CA LEU A 963 -41.61 -40.58 18.50
C LEU A 963 -41.78 -39.84 17.16
N THR A 964 -42.99 -39.84 16.64
CA THR A 964 -43.48 -38.92 15.60
C THR A 964 -44.27 -37.78 16.25
N ASN A 965 -44.28 -36.62 15.59
CA ASN A 965 -44.90 -35.35 16.00
C ASN A 965 -44.07 -34.53 17.01
N ILE A 966 -43.41 -33.47 16.50
CA ILE A 966 -42.98 -32.31 17.28
C ILE A 966 -43.41 -31.07 16.50
N THR A 967 -44.38 -30.32 17.02
CA THR A 967 -44.97 -29.13 16.36
C THR A 967 -44.59 -27.81 17.06
N ASN A 968 -43.72 -27.87 18.08
CA ASN A 968 -43.61 -26.85 19.13
C ASN A 968 -42.24 -26.13 19.19
N CYS A 969 -41.55 -25.92 18.06
CA CYS A 969 -40.42 -24.97 17.94
C CYS A 969 -40.85 -23.73 17.10
N ASN A 970 -41.99 -23.10 17.44
CA ASN A 970 -42.51 -21.95 16.69
C ASN A 970 -41.98 -20.61 17.24
N ILE A 971 -41.08 -19.98 16.47
CA ILE A 971 -40.85 -18.53 16.46
C ILE A 971 -41.23 -18.06 15.04
N PRO A 972 -42.01 -16.96 14.87
CA PRO A 972 -42.58 -16.60 13.57
C PRO A 972 -41.54 -15.96 12.62
N VAL A 973 -40.70 -16.78 12.00
CA VAL A 973 -39.90 -16.39 10.83
C VAL A 973 -40.85 -16.31 9.63
N GLN A 974 -41.21 -15.09 9.19
CA GLN A 974 -41.96 -14.91 7.95
C GLN A 974 -41.03 -15.11 6.76
N LEU A 975 -40.96 -16.35 6.26
CA LEU A 975 -40.36 -16.65 4.96
C LEU A 975 -41.11 -15.87 3.86
N PRO A 976 -40.43 -15.05 3.04
CA PRO A 976 -41.10 -14.30 1.97
C PRO A 976 -41.71 -15.25 0.93
N LEU A 977 -42.98 -14.99 0.60
CA LEU A 977 -43.82 -15.87 -0.24
C LEU A 977 -43.45 -15.80 -1.73
N SER A 978 -42.53 -16.66 -2.20
CA SER A 978 -42.44 -16.95 -3.64
C SER A 978 -41.77 -18.30 -3.97
N MET A 979 -42.54 -19.39 -3.99
CA MET A 979 -42.36 -20.52 -4.93
C MET A 979 -43.58 -21.47 -4.90
N LYS A 980 -44.72 -21.00 -5.42
CA LYS A 980 -45.75 -21.92 -5.93
C LYS A 980 -45.28 -22.46 -7.28
N TYR A 981 -44.88 -23.73 -7.35
CA TYR A 981 -45.27 -24.58 -8.48
C TYR A 981 -45.48 -26.02 -8.00
N LEU A 982 -46.46 -26.67 -8.62
CA LEU A 982 -47.08 -27.92 -8.19
C LEU A 982 -46.62 -29.05 -9.12
N HIS A 983 -46.33 -30.25 -8.59
CA HIS A 983 -46.93 -31.45 -9.17
C HIS A 983 -47.08 -32.63 -8.20
N LEU A 984 -48.04 -33.50 -8.52
CA LEU A 984 -48.34 -34.71 -7.78
C LEU A 984 -47.45 -35.86 -8.25
N MET A 985 -47.12 -36.79 -7.35
CA MET A 985 -47.61 -38.17 -7.46
C MET A 985 -47.38 -38.96 -6.17
N LYS A 986 -48.38 -39.74 -5.74
CA LYS A 986 -48.27 -40.66 -4.60
C LYS A 986 -49.23 -41.85 -4.73
N THR A 987 -48.83 -42.84 -5.52
CA THR A 987 -49.41 -44.19 -5.58
C THR A 987 -48.41 -45.13 -6.27
N GLY A 988 -48.48 -46.44 -6.00
CA GLY A 988 -47.76 -47.46 -6.78
C GLY A 988 -46.53 -48.10 -6.11
N ILE A 989 -46.81 -49.12 -5.29
CA ILE A 989 -46.14 -50.44 -5.26
C ILE A 989 -44.78 -50.53 -5.99
N GLY A 990 -43.70 -50.80 -5.23
CA GLY A 990 -42.35 -50.96 -5.80
C GLY A 990 -41.98 -52.39 -6.22
N ILE A 991 -40.73 -52.57 -6.67
CA ILE A 991 -39.94 -53.81 -6.68
C ILE A 991 -38.46 -53.42 -6.88
N CYS A 992 -37.51 -54.22 -6.37
CA CYS A 992 -36.07 -53.96 -6.52
C CYS A 992 -35.55 -54.28 -7.94
N ARG A 993 -34.58 -53.50 -8.44
CA ARG A 993 -33.26 -54.02 -8.88
C ARG A 993 -32.27 -52.92 -9.30
N ILE A 994 -31.08 -53.00 -8.69
CA ILE A 994 -29.73 -52.86 -9.30
C ILE A 994 -29.65 -52.04 -10.60
N PHE A 995 -29.15 -50.80 -10.53
CA PHE A 995 -27.73 -50.50 -10.74
C PHE A 995 -27.33 -49.18 -10.03
#